data_AF-K9ITN5-F1
#
_entry.id   AF-K9ITN5-F1
#
_cell.length_a   1.000
_cell.length_b   1.000
_cell.length_c   1.000
_cell.angle_alpha   90.00
_cell.angle_beta   90.00
_cell.angle_gamma   90.00
#
_symmetry.space_group_name_H-M   'P 1'
#
loop_
_entity.id
_entity.type
_entity.pdbx_description
1 polymer ?
#
loop_
_entity_poly.entity_id
_entity_poly.type
_entity_poly.pdbx_seq_one_letter_code
_entity_poly.pdbx_strand_id
1 'polypeptide(L)'
;EGSTGKTCLMKAVLNLRDGANACILPLLQIDRDSGNPRPLVNAQCKDEYYRGHSALHIAIEKRSLQCVKLLVENGADVHARACGQFFQKKSQGACFYFGELPLSLAACTKQWDVVTYLLENQHQPASLQAADSLGNTVLHALVMVADNSAENSALVIHMYDRLLQAGVRLCPTVQLEDIPNLQGLTPLKLAAKEGKMEIFRHILQREFSGPCQPLSRKFTEWCYGPVRVSLYDLASVDSWEENSVLEIIAFHCRSLHRHRMVVLEPLNKLLQAKWDLLLPRFFFNFLCHLTYMLIFTAVVYHQPALDKAVLPMKVTAGNSMLLLGHILILLGGVYLLVGQLWYFWRRRLFIWISFMDSYFEILFLVQALLTVLSQVLCFLAIEWYLPLLVSSLVLGWLNLLYYTRGFQHTGIYSVMIQKVILRDLLRFLLVYLVFLFGFAVALVSLSREAQGPVVPTRSNATETVRPGAGQEDEEGSSAPYSGILDASLELFKFTIGMGELAFQEQLRFRGVVLLLLLAYVLLTYVLLLNMLIALMSETVNSVATDSWSIWKLQKAISVLEMENGYWWCRRKKQRAGVKLTVGTRPDGSPDERWCFRVEEVNWAAWEQTLPTVFEEPTGPNPGTLKNLALASQPEEDSALEEDHLPLHVLKSS
;
A
#
# COMPACT_ATOMS: atom_id res chain seq x y z
N GLU A 1 -21.62 -39.96 -14.47
CA GLU A 1 -20.50 -40.11 -13.51
C GLU A 1 -19.10 -40.12 -14.14
N GLY A 2 -18.94 -40.34 -15.45
CA GLY A 2 -17.61 -40.32 -16.12
C GLY A 2 -16.88 -38.96 -16.18
N SER A 3 -17.55 -37.84 -15.84
CA SER A 3 -16.99 -36.49 -16.03
C SER A 3 -15.79 -36.19 -15.13
N THR A 4 -15.73 -36.73 -13.90
CA THR A 4 -14.68 -36.37 -12.92
C THR A 4 -13.47 -37.30 -12.92
N GLY A 5 -13.61 -38.51 -13.47
CA GLY A 5 -12.56 -39.54 -13.44
C GLY A 5 -12.28 -40.11 -12.05
N LYS A 6 -13.24 -40.00 -11.10
CA LYS A 6 -13.10 -40.56 -9.75
C LYS A 6 -12.99 -42.08 -9.79
N THR A 7 -12.02 -42.63 -9.05
CA THR A 7 -11.81 -44.08 -8.95
C THR A 7 -12.56 -44.70 -7.78
N CYS A 8 -12.70 -46.03 -7.80
CA CYS A 8 -13.24 -46.80 -6.68
C CYS A 8 -12.46 -46.54 -5.37
N LEU A 9 -11.13 -46.35 -5.44
CA LEU A 9 -10.30 -46.00 -4.30
C LEU A 9 -10.69 -44.63 -3.71
N MET A 10 -10.86 -43.59 -4.54
CA MET A 10 -11.29 -42.28 -4.06
C MET A 10 -12.65 -42.37 -3.37
N LYS A 11 -13.58 -43.18 -3.89
CA LYS A 11 -14.89 -43.39 -3.28
C LYS A 11 -14.79 -44.14 -1.94
N ALA A 12 -13.89 -45.11 -1.83
CA ALA A 12 -13.63 -45.83 -0.59
C ALA A 12 -13.05 -44.91 0.51
N VAL A 13 -12.11 -44.03 0.14
CA VAL A 13 -11.49 -43.07 1.06
C VAL A 13 -12.43 -41.92 1.44
N LEU A 14 -13.39 -41.55 0.59
CA LEU A 14 -14.43 -40.58 0.96
C LEU A 14 -15.36 -41.11 2.07
N ASN A 15 -15.55 -42.42 2.13
CA ASN A 15 -16.50 -43.09 3.01
C ASN A 15 -15.76 -43.95 4.07
N LEU A 16 -15.12 -43.29 5.03
CA LEU A 16 -14.44 -43.96 6.15
C LEU A 16 -15.41 -44.17 7.33
N ARG A 17 -15.29 -45.31 8.02
CA ARG A 17 -15.92 -45.56 9.32
C ARG A 17 -14.80 -45.60 10.37
N ASP A 18 -14.89 -44.76 11.39
CA ASP A 18 -13.85 -44.63 12.43
C ASP A 18 -12.43 -44.38 11.88
N GLY A 19 -12.33 -43.65 10.76
CA GLY A 19 -11.06 -43.34 10.11
C GLY A 19 -10.47 -44.43 9.22
N ALA A 20 -11.08 -45.63 9.15
CA ALA A 20 -10.60 -46.73 8.30
C ALA A 20 -11.68 -47.24 7.33
N ASN A 21 -11.25 -47.95 6.30
CA ASN A 21 -12.14 -48.70 5.43
C ASN A 21 -11.44 -50.00 5.01
N ALA A 22 -11.99 -51.14 5.45
CA ALA A 22 -11.44 -52.46 5.22
C ALA A 22 -11.34 -52.83 3.73
N CYS A 23 -12.07 -52.15 2.85
CA CYS A 23 -12.03 -52.40 1.41
C CYS A 23 -10.80 -51.81 0.72
N ILE A 24 -10.08 -50.87 1.34
CA ILE A 24 -8.95 -50.17 0.70
C ILE A 24 -7.81 -51.13 0.38
N LEU A 25 -7.39 -51.95 1.35
CA LEU A 25 -6.25 -52.86 1.20
C LEU A 25 -6.50 -53.98 0.18
N PRO A 26 -7.67 -54.67 0.18
CA PRO A 26 -8.01 -55.62 -0.87
C PRO A 26 -8.05 -54.99 -2.27
N LEU A 27 -8.57 -53.76 -2.39
CA LEU A 27 -8.69 -53.07 -3.68
C LEU A 27 -7.32 -52.73 -4.28
N LEU A 28 -6.35 -52.34 -3.43
CA LEU A 28 -4.97 -52.12 -3.84
C LEU A 28 -4.25 -53.44 -4.17
N GLN A 29 -4.59 -54.54 -3.49
CA GLN A 29 -4.05 -55.85 -3.81
C GLN A 29 -4.55 -56.34 -5.19
N ILE A 30 -5.85 -56.22 -5.46
CA ILE A 30 -6.43 -56.56 -6.77
C ILE A 30 -5.78 -55.75 -7.90
N ASP A 31 -5.53 -54.45 -7.69
CA ASP A 31 -4.86 -53.61 -8.69
C ASP A 31 -3.42 -54.09 -8.98
N ARG A 32 -2.66 -54.44 -7.94
CA ARG A 32 -1.32 -55.02 -8.09
C ARG A 32 -1.36 -56.37 -8.82
N ASP A 33 -2.26 -57.26 -8.43
CA ASP A 33 -2.40 -58.58 -9.04
C ASP A 33 -2.85 -58.49 -10.50
N SER A 34 -3.62 -57.45 -10.85
CA SER A 34 -4.05 -57.18 -12.23
C SER A 34 -2.96 -56.62 -13.15
N GLY A 35 -1.81 -56.23 -12.61
CA GLY A 35 -0.68 -55.71 -13.38
C GLY A 35 -0.96 -54.36 -14.06
N ASN A 36 -1.79 -53.50 -13.45
CA ASN A 36 -2.17 -52.22 -14.03
C ASN A 36 -0.93 -51.32 -14.25
N PRO A 37 -0.68 -50.83 -15.48
CA PRO A 37 0.50 -50.01 -15.78
C PRO A 37 0.52 -48.65 -15.07
N ARG A 38 -0.64 -48.16 -14.60
CA ARG A 38 -0.74 -46.97 -13.76
C ARG A 38 -1.39 -47.35 -12.43
N PRO A 39 -0.63 -47.40 -11.33
CA PRO A 39 -1.16 -47.81 -10.04
C PRO A 39 -2.42 -47.03 -9.66
N LEU A 40 -3.44 -47.74 -9.20
CA LEU A 40 -4.73 -47.17 -8.81
C LEU A 40 -4.58 -46.11 -7.72
N VAL A 41 -3.58 -46.26 -6.84
CA VAL A 41 -3.25 -45.31 -5.78
C VAL A 41 -2.85 -43.92 -6.30
N ASN A 42 -2.22 -43.89 -7.49
CA ASN A 42 -1.72 -42.66 -8.13
C ASN A 42 -2.69 -42.12 -9.19
N ALA A 43 -3.89 -42.69 -9.29
CA ALA A 43 -4.93 -42.14 -10.14
C ALA A 43 -5.35 -40.74 -9.64
N GLN A 44 -5.41 -39.79 -10.57
CA GLN A 44 -5.80 -38.41 -10.32
C GLN A 44 -7.06 -38.05 -11.10
N CYS A 45 -7.89 -37.16 -10.54
CA CYS A 45 -9.04 -36.58 -11.23
C CYS A 45 -8.59 -35.82 -12.49
N LYS A 46 -9.33 -35.99 -13.59
CA LYS A 46 -8.99 -35.42 -14.91
C LYS A 46 -9.81 -34.18 -15.29
N ASP A 47 -10.94 -33.98 -14.63
CA ASP A 47 -11.82 -32.83 -14.85
C ASP A 47 -11.12 -31.51 -14.54
N GLU A 48 -11.51 -30.43 -15.21
CA GLU A 48 -10.89 -29.12 -15.02
C GLU A 48 -11.09 -28.60 -13.58
N TYR A 49 -12.22 -28.92 -12.96
CA TYR A 49 -12.55 -28.40 -11.64
C TYR A 49 -11.71 -29.04 -10.52
N TYR A 50 -11.57 -30.37 -10.54
CA TYR A 50 -10.82 -31.15 -9.54
C TYR A 50 -9.50 -31.72 -10.07
N ARG A 51 -8.95 -31.15 -11.14
CA ARG A 51 -7.75 -31.66 -11.83
C ARG A 51 -6.61 -31.97 -10.85
N GLY A 52 -6.01 -33.15 -11.00
CA GLY A 52 -4.84 -33.56 -10.21
C GLY A 52 -5.16 -34.04 -8.78
N HIS A 53 -6.42 -33.98 -8.34
CA HIS A 53 -6.81 -34.46 -7.02
C HIS A 53 -6.63 -35.98 -6.91
N SER A 54 -5.93 -36.44 -5.87
CA SER A 54 -5.61 -37.86 -5.63
C SER A 54 -6.31 -38.40 -4.38
N ALA A 55 -6.33 -39.73 -4.23
CA ALA A 55 -6.86 -40.38 -3.01
C ALA A 55 -6.12 -39.94 -1.74
N LEU A 56 -4.82 -39.63 -1.83
CA LEU A 56 -4.02 -39.13 -0.71
C LEU A 56 -4.53 -37.77 -0.20
N HIS A 57 -4.90 -36.85 -1.09
CA HIS A 57 -5.48 -35.56 -0.69
C HIS A 57 -6.77 -35.74 0.10
N ILE A 58 -7.62 -36.71 -0.30
CA ILE A 58 -8.88 -37.01 0.39
C ILE A 58 -8.61 -37.59 1.78
N ALA A 59 -7.65 -38.51 1.91
CA ALA A 59 -7.29 -39.10 3.20
C ALA A 59 -6.80 -38.05 4.20
N ILE A 60 -6.00 -37.10 3.72
CA ILE A 60 -5.53 -35.95 4.52
C ILE A 60 -6.72 -35.05 4.88
N GLU A 61 -7.61 -34.71 3.94
CA GLU A 61 -8.79 -33.90 4.22
C GLU A 61 -9.70 -34.54 5.29
N LYS A 62 -9.85 -35.86 5.25
CA LYS A 62 -10.62 -36.66 6.23
C LYS A 62 -9.92 -36.83 7.58
N ARG A 63 -8.71 -36.32 7.75
CA ARG A 63 -7.92 -36.36 8.99
C ARG A 63 -7.65 -37.78 9.49
N SER A 64 -7.48 -38.74 8.58
CA SER A 64 -7.16 -40.13 8.93
C SER A 64 -5.69 -40.45 8.65
N LEU A 65 -4.88 -40.39 9.70
CA LEU A 65 -3.47 -40.81 9.64
C LEU A 65 -3.33 -42.28 9.22
N GLN A 66 -4.21 -43.16 9.70
CA GLN A 66 -4.17 -44.60 9.35
C GLN A 66 -4.35 -44.82 7.85
N CYS A 67 -5.30 -44.10 7.24
CA CYS A 67 -5.52 -44.18 5.80
C CYS A 67 -4.35 -43.57 5.02
N VAL A 68 -3.75 -42.47 5.50
CA VAL A 68 -2.55 -41.88 4.89
C VAL A 68 -1.38 -42.88 4.91
N LYS A 69 -1.11 -43.52 6.06
CA LYS A 69 -0.07 -44.55 6.19
C LYS A 69 -0.26 -45.68 5.18
N LEU A 70 -1.47 -46.23 5.14
CA LEU A 70 -1.82 -47.31 4.23
C LEU A 70 -1.61 -46.92 2.76
N LEU A 71 -2.01 -45.72 2.35
CA LEU A 71 -1.84 -45.26 0.97
C LEU A 71 -0.35 -45.09 0.61
N VAL A 72 0.44 -44.48 1.49
CA VAL A 72 1.87 -44.24 1.29
C VAL A 72 2.67 -45.54 1.26
N GLU A 73 2.38 -46.48 2.16
CA GLU A 73 2.98 -47.83 2.18
C GLU A 73 2.71 -48.62 0.90
N ASN A 74 1.60 -48.33 0.21
CA ASN A 74 1.24 -48.94 -1.08
C ASN A 74 1.65 -48.09 -2.30
N GLY A 75 2.58 -47.14 -2.14
CA GLY A 75 3.20 -46.40 -3.25
C GLY A 75 2.44 -45.16 -3.70
N ALA A 76 1.66 -44.52 -2.83
CA ALA A 76 1.06 -43.22 -3.11
C ALA A 76 2.13 -42.13 -3.28
N ASP A 77 2.05 -41.38 -4.38
CA ASP A 77 2.93 -40.25 -4.66
C ASP A 77 2.62 -39.05 -3.74
N VAL A 78 3.57 -38.72 -2.88
CA VAL A 78 3.50 -37.57 -1.94
C VAL A 78 3.67 -36.22 -2.63
N HIS A 79 4.04 -36.21 -3.92
CA HIS A 79 4.25 -35.01 -4.73
C HIS A 79 3.16 -34.77 -5.79
N ALA A 80 2.07 -35.53 -5.75
CA ALA A 80 0.92 -35.32 -6.62
C ALA A 80 0.36 -33.89 -6.47
N ARG A 81 0.13 -33.19 -7.58
CA ARG A 81 -0.33 -31.78 -7.56
C ARG A 81 -1.80 -31.66 -7.93
N ALA A 82 -2.62 -31.18 -7.00
CA ALA A 82 -4.02 -30.83 -7.20
C ALA A 82 -4.17 -29.41 -7.79
N CYS A 83 -4.01 -29.27 -9.11
CA CYS A 83 -4.00 -27.99 -9.84
C CYS A 83 -5.36 -27.56 -10.44
N GLY A 84 -6.45 -28.26 -10.10
CA GLY A 84 -7.80 -27.95 -10.57
C GLY A 84 -8.29 -26.56 -10.18
N GLN A 85 -9.27 -26.04 -10.92
CA GLN A 85 -9.81 -24.69 -10.70
C GLN A 85 -10.35 -24.46 -9.28
N PHE A 86 -10.81 -25.51 -8.59
CA PHE A 86 -11.27 -25.43 -7.19
C PHE A 86 -10.14 -25.13 -6.20
N PHE A 87 -8.93 -25.59 -6.53
CA PHE A 87 -7.74 -25.47 -5.67
C PHE A 87 -6.91 -24.22 -5.96
N GLN A 88 -7.28 -23.45 -7.00
CA GLN A 88 -6.65 -22.19 -7.33
C GLN A 88 -7.36 -21.03 -6.62
N LYS A 89 -6.61 -20.01 -6.21
CA LYS A 89 -7.18 -18.80 -5.62
C LYS A 89 -7.88 -17.98 -6.72
N LYS A 90 -9.21 -17.89 -6.65
CA LYS A 90 -10.00 -16.92 -7.43
C LYS A 90 -10.36 -15.72 -6.56
N SER A 91 -10.53 -14.56 -7.19
CA SER A 91 -10.98 -13.34 -6.50
C SER A 91 -12.45 -13.40 -6.09
N GLN A 92 -13.25 -14.29 -6.70
CA GLN A 92 -14.68 -14.45 -6.45
C GLN A 92 -15.08 -15.93 -6.56
N GLY A 93 -15.95 -16.39 -5.65
CA GLY A 93 -16.46 -17.76 -5.57
C GLY A 93 -15.83 -18.60 -4.45
N ALA A 94 -16.39 -19.79 -4.22
CA ALA A 94 -15.87 -20.76 -3.26
C ALA A 94 -14.68 -21.52 -3.89
N CYS A 95 -13.47 -21.28 -3.38
CA CYS A 95 -12.25 -22.00 -3.74
C CYS A 95 -11.43 -22.27 -2.47
N PHE A 96 -10.67 -23.37 -2.48
CA PHE A 96 -9.82 -23.76 -1.35
C PHE A 96 -8.38 -23.95 -1.81
N TYR A 97 -7.59 -22.88 -1.72
CA TYR A 97 -6.17 -22.92 -2.04
C TYR A 97 -5.34 -23.35 -0.83
N PHE A 98 -4.47 -24.35 -1.03
CA PHE A 98 -3.56 -24.88 -0.02
C PHE A 98 -2.17 -25.21 -0.58
N GLY A 99 -1.81 -24.71 -1.77
CA GLY A 99 -0.50 -24.97 -2.40
C GLY A 99 -0.37 -26.34 -3.07
N GLU A 100 -1.48 -26.89 -3.58
CA GLU A 100 -1.65 -28.07 -4.45
C GLU A 100 -1.05 -29.42 -4.00
N LEU A 101 -0.13 -29.44 -3.05
CA LEU A 101 0.63 -30.60 -2.61
C LEU A 101 0.01 -31.23 -1.34
N PRO A 102 0.14 -32.55 -1.13
CA PRO A 102 -0.31 -33.24 0.07
C PRO A 102 0.31 -32.68 1.36
N LEU A 103 1.62 -32.40 1.33
CA LEU A 103 2.33 -31.80 2.47
C LEU A 103 1.78 -30.41 2.81
N SER A 104 1.58 -29.58 1.79
CA SER A 104 1.01 -28.24 1.97
C SER A 104 -0.42 -28.30 2.50
N LEU A 105 -1.23 -29.24 2.02
CA LEU A 105 -2.58 -29.49 2.53
C LEU A 105 -2.56 -29.91 4.01
N ALA A 106 -1.70 -30.85 4.39
CA ALA A 106 -1.57 -31.31 5.78
C ALA A 106 -1.16 -30.16 6.72
N ALA A 107 -0.22 -29.31 6.29
CA ALA A 107 0.18 -28.12 7.02
C ALA A 107 -0.98 -27.10 7.15
N CYS A 108 -1.64 -26.74 6.04
CA CYS A 108 -2.76 -25.79 6.04
C CYS A 108 -3.98 -26.30 6.84
N THR A 109 -4.19 -27.62 6.91
CA THR A 109 -5.28 -28.24 7.69
C THR A 109 -4.90 -28.54 9.14
N LYS A 110 -3.70 -28.17 9.58
CA LYS A 110 -3.23 -28.25 10.98
C LYS A 110 -3.01 -29.69 11.48
N GLN A 111 -2.56 -30.59 10.62
CA GLN A 111 -2.35 -32.00 10.94
C GLN A 111 -0.85 -32.32 11.07
N TRP A 112 -0.28 -32.02 12.24
CA TRP A 112 1.16 -32.21 12.46
C TRP A 112 1.59 -33.67 12.44
N ASP A 113 0.73 -34.56 12.91
CA ASP A 113 0.92 -36.01 12.86
C ASP A 113 1.10 -36.51 11.42
N VAL A 114 0.26 -36.03 10.50
CA VAL A 114 0.38 -36.31 9.06
C VAL A 114 1.61 -35.66 8.46
N VAL A 115 1.91 -34.40 8.80
CA VAL A 115 3.12 -33.70 8.32
C VAL A 115 4.37 -34.46 8.74
N THR A 116 4.48 -34.87 10.01
CA THR A 116 5.63 -35.62 10.52
C THR A 116 5.79 -36.94 9.78
N TYR A 117 4.69 -37.67 9.59
CA TYR A 117 4.71 -38.93 8.84
C TYR A 117 5.13 -38.74 7.38
N LEU A 118 4.62 -37.72 6.69
CA LEU A 118 4.99 -37.43 5.29
C LEU A 118 6.46 -37.02 5.14
N LEU A 119 7.07 -36.45 6.18
CA LEU A 119 8.48 -36.03 6.16
C LEU A 119 9.46 -37.16 6.53
N GLU A 120 9.04 -38.08 7.40
CA GLU A 120 9.92 -39.11 8.00
C GLU A 120 9.68 -40.53 7.45
N ASN A 121 8.72 -40.73 6.56
CA ASN A 121 8.43 -42.05 5.99
C ASN A 121 9.61 -42.63 5.20
N GLN A 122 9.77 -43.96 5.30
CA GLN A 122 10.88 -44.69 4.67
C GLN A 122 10.70 -44.90 3.15
N HIS A 123 9.46 -44.81 2.65
CA HIS A 123 9.15 -45.12 1.26
C HIS A 123 9.46 -43.95 0.30
N GLN A 124 8.85 -42.79 0.53
CA GLN A 124 9.01 -41.60 -0.31
C GLN A 124 8.84 -40.34 0.56
N PRO A 125 9.93 -39.79 1.14
CA PRO A 125 9.86 -38.59 1.97
C PRO A 125 9.43 -37.37 1.17
N ALA A 126 8.48 -36.63 1.72
CA ALA A 126 8.03 -35.38 1.14
C ALA A 126 9.13 -34.31 1.25
N SER A 127 9.59 -33.80 0.12
CA SER A 127 10.47 -32.63 0.07
C SER A 127 9.76 -31.35 0.52
N LEU A 128 10.35 -30.66 1.50
CA LEU A 128 9.94 -29.32 1.94
C LEU A 128 10.17 -28.22 0.89
N GLN A 129 11.04 -28.49 -0.08
CA GLN A 129 11.38 -27.56 -1.17
C GLN A 129 10.43 -27.70 -2.37
N ALA A 130 9.53 -28.69 -2.34
CA ALA A 130 8.58 -28.91 -3.42
C ALA A 130 7.67 -27.69 -3.57
N ALA A 131 7.52 -27.25 -4.82
CA ALA A 131 6.68 -26.12 -5.19
C ALA A 131 5.47 -26.57 -6.02
N ASP A 132 4.40 -25.79 -5.94
CA ASP A 132 3.17 -25.97 -6.71
C ASP A 132 3.29 -25.40 -8.14
N SER A 133 2.16 -25.35 -8.88
CA SER A 133 2.10 -24.76 -10.23
C SER A 133 2.44 -23.26 -10.30
N LEU A 134 2.29 -22.51 -9.20
CA LEU A 134 2.62 -21.09 -9.07
C LEU A 134 4.04 -20.86 -8.53
N GLY A 135 4.79 -21.94 -8.27
CA GLY A 135 6.10 -21.89 -7.61
C GLY A 135 6.03 -21.63 -6.11
N ASN A 136 4.86 -21.72 -5.49
CA ASN A 136 4.69 -21.55 -4.06
C ASN A 136 5.09 -22.84 -3.33
N THR A 137 5.96 -22.70 -2.33
CA THR A 137 6.29 -23.76 -1.36
C THR A 137 5.22 -23.86 -0.26
N VAL A 138 5.37 -24.82 0.66
CA VAL A 138 4.47 -24.94 1.83
C VAL A 138 4.40 -23.65 2.67
N LEU A 139 5.51 -22.92 2.79
CA LEU A 139 5.55 -21.65 3.54
C LEU A 139 4.71 -20.58 2.86
N HIS A 140 4.77 -20.49 1.52
CA HIS A 140 3.92 -19.58 0.75
C HIS A 140 2.44 -19.97 0.88
N ALA A 141 2.12 -21.26 0.85
CA ALA A 141 0.76 -21.74 1.03
C ALA A 141 0.17 -21.34 2.40
N LEU A 142 0.95 -21.49 3.47
CA LEU A 142 0.56 -21.04 4.81
C LEU A 142 0.30 -19.53 4.88
N VAL A 143 1.18 -18.72 4.28
CA VAL A 143 0.99 -17.26 4.17
C VAL A 143 -0.31 -16.92 3.43
N MET A 144 -0.64 -17.66 2.37
CA MET A 144 -1.84 -17.40 1.57
C MET A 144 -3.14 -17.77 2.31
N VAL A 145 -3.12 -18.85 3.10
CA VAL A 145 -4.26 -19.32 3.91
C VAL A 145 -4.44 -18.50 5.18
N ALA A 146 -3.37 -17.89 5.70
CA ALA A 146 -3.45 -16.99 6.85
C ALA A 146 -4.49 -15.88 6.60
N ASP A 147 -5.31 -15.59 7.59
CA ASP A 147 -6.13 -14.38 7.65
C ASP A 147 -5.68 -13.52 8.84
N ASN A 148 -6.31 -12.38 9.06
CA ASN A 148 -5.99 -11.51 10.21
C ASN A 148 -6.82 -11.89 11.46
N SER A 149 -7.44 -13.07 11.51
CA SER A 149 -8.08 -13.57 12.73
C SER A 149 -7.03 -14.11 13.69
N ALA A 150 -7.22 -13.86 15.00
CA ALA A 150 -6.25 -14.25 16.01
C ALA A 150 -6.06 -15.78 16.07
N GLU A 151 -7.15 -16.55 15.99
CA GLU A 151 -7.12 -18.00 16.07
C GLU A 151 -6.38 -18.64 14.89
N ASN A 152 -6.72 -18.25 13.66
CA ASN A 152 -6.06 -18.80 12.48
C ASN A 152 -4.60 -18.34 12.41
N SER A 153 -4.31 -17.08 12.73
CA SER A 153 -2.95 -16.55 12.77
C SER A 153 -2.06 -17.32 13.75
N ALA A 154 -2.51 -17.55 14.98
CA ALA A 154 -1.76 -18.31 15.98
C ALA A 154 -1.45 -19.73 15.50
N LEU A 155 -2.41 -20.38 14.85
CA LEU A 155 -2.26 -21.74 14.34
C LEU A 155 -1.31 -21.80 13.14
N VAL A 156 -1.39 -20.83 12.23
CA VAL A 156 -0.47 -20.73 11.10
C VAL A 156 0.95 -20.42 11.59
N ILE A 157 1.11 -19.50 12.53
CA ILE A 157 2.40 -19.16 13.15
C ILE A 157 3.04 -20.41 13.77
N HIS A 158 2.28 -21.15 14.58
CA HIS A 158 2.77 -22.37 15.20
C HIS A 158 3.19 -23.43 14.17
N MET A 159 2.38 -23.64 13.12
CA MET A 159 2.71 -24.58 12.04
C MET A 159 3.94 -24.15 11.24
N TYR A 160 4.06 -22.84 10.96
CA TYR A 160 5.18 -22.25 10.23
C TYR A 160 6.49 -22.47 10.97
N ASP A 161 6.52 -22.20 12.28
CA ASP A 161 7.72 -22.40 13.11
C ASP A 161 8.12 -23.88 13.20
N ARG A 162 7.15 -24.77 13.38
CA ARG A 162 7.39 -26.23 13.43
C ARG A 162 7.96 -26.77 12.12
N LEU A 163 7.47 -26.28 10.97
CA LEU A 163 8.01 -26.65 9.67
C LEU A 163 9.44 -26.15 9.46
N LEU A 164 9.76 -24.94 9.94
CA LEU A 164 11.13 -24.43 9.89
C LEU A 164 12.08 -25.25 10.74
N GLN A 165 11.68 -25.59 11.97
CA GLN A 165 12.47 -26.47 12.85
C GLN A 165 12.69 -27.86 12.22
N ALA A 166 11.65 -28.43 11.61
CA ALA A 166 11.77 -29.69 10.87
C ALA A 166 12.70 -29.54 9.65
N GLY A 167 12.65 -28.38 8.97
CA GLY A 167 13.52 -28.04 7.86
C GLY A 167 15.00 -28.03 8.22
N VAL A 168 15.37 -27.46 9.37
CA VAL A 168 16.77 -27.47 9.84
C VAL A 168 17.23 -28.88 10.16
N ARG A 169 16.36 -29.70 10.77
CA ARG A 169 16.69 -31.10 11.10
C ARG A 169 16.86 -31.97 9.85
N LEU A 170 16.02 -31.78 8.85
CA LEU A 170 15.98 -32.64 7.65
C LEU A 170 16.85 -32.12 6.49
N CYS A 171 16.99 -30.80 6.37
CA CYS A 171 17.65 -30.12 5.26
C CYS A 171 18.46 -28.90 5.75
N PRO A 172 19.54 -29.09 6.55
CA PRO A 172 20.28 -27.99 7.17
C PRO A 172 20.97 -27.05 6.18
N THR A 173 21.24 -27.52 4.94
CA THR A 173 21.93 -26.75 3.92
C THR A 173 21.03 -25.74 3.19
N VAL A 174 19.71 -25.88 3.27
CA VAL A 174 18.76 -25.08 2.47
C VAL A 174 17.97 -24.13 3.35
N GLN A 175 18.07 -22.84 3.07
CA GLN A 175 17.25 -21.81 3.70
C GLN A 175 15.87 -21.76 3.02
N LEU A 176 14.88 -22.41 3.64
CA LEU A 176 13.52 -22.53 3.09
C LEU A 176 12.84 -21.18 2.84
N GLU A 177 13.18 -20.15 3.62
CA GLU A 177 12.59 -18.81 3.49
C GLU A 177 13.12 -18.01 2.29
N ASP A 178 14.28 -18.38 1.74
CA ASP A 178 14.91 -17.66 0.64
C ASP A 178 14.47 -18.18 -0.74
N ILE A 179 13.75 -19.31 -0.78
CA ILE A 179 13.18 -19.87 -2.00
C ILE A 179 12.07 -18.92 -2.50
N PRO A 180 12.20 -18.31 -3.69
CA PRO A 180 11.17 -17.45 -4.24
C PRO A 180 10.16 -18.25 -5.07
N ASN A 181 8.94 -17.72 -5.20
CA ASN A 181 7.95 -18.23 -6.16
C ASN A 181 8.20 -17.73 -7.60
N LEU A 182 7.33 -18.11 -8.56
CA LEU A 182 7.46 -17.67 -9.95
C LEU A 182 7.37 -16.15 -10.15
N GLN A 183 6.86 -15.41 -9.16
CA GLN A 183 6.82 -13.94 -9.17
C GLN A 183 8.07 -13.30 -8.55
N GLY A 184 9.06 -14.10 -8.12
CA GLY A 184 10.25 -13.62 -7.43
C GLY A 184 9.99 -13.17 -5.99
N LEU A 185 8.90 -13.64 -5.36
CA LEU A 185 8.53 -13.29 -3.99
C LEU A 185 8.90 -14.44 -3.06
N THR A 186 9.61 -14.13 -1.97
CA THR A 186 9.80 -15.03 -0.82
C THR A 186 8.53 -15.04 0.06
N PRO A 187 8.39 -15.96 1.04
CA PRO A 187 7.24 -15.98 1.93
C PRO A 187 7.01 -14.66 2.67
N LEU A 188 8.10 -13.98 3.08
CA LEU A 188 8.02 -12.64 3.69
C LEU A 188 7.51 -11.58 2.71
N LYS A 189 8.05 -11.55 1.49
CA LYS A 189 7.62 -10.63 0.42
C LYS A 189 6.15 -10.87 0.03
N LEU A 190 5.71 -12.13 0.02
CA LEU A 190 4.33 -12.51 -0.26
C LEU A 190 3.38 -12.06 0.87
N ALA A 191 3.77 -12.25 2.14
CA ALA A 191 2.98 -11.79 3.29
C ALA A 191 2.77 -10.27 3.26
N ALA A 192 3.81 -9.51 2.90
CA ALA A 192 3.76 -8.08 2.70
C ALA A 192 2.84 -7.67 1.53
N LYS A 193 2.91 -8.38 0.39
CA LYS A 193 2.10 -8.09 -0.80
C LYS A 193 0.60 -8.33 -0.56
N GLU A 194 0.26 -9.44 0.09
CA GLU A 194 -1.13 -9.81 0.39
C GLU A 194 -1.68 -9.08 1.63
N GLY A 195 -0.82 -8.45 2.43
CA GLY A 195 -1.19 -7.68 3.62
C GLY A 195 -1.62 -8.55 4.80
N LYS A 196 -0.94 -9.68 5.00
CA LYS A 196 -1.16 -10.63 6.11
C LYS A 196 -0.34 -10.18 7.32
N MET A 197 -0.95 -9.38 8.19
CA MET A 197 -0.22 -8.58 9.19
C MET A 197 0.42 -9.43 10.29
N GLU A 198 -0.32 -10.40 10.85
CA GLU A 198 0.15 -11.17 12.01
C GLU A 198 1.32 -12.09 11.66
N ILE A 199 1.22 -12.83 10.55
CA ILE A 199 2.33 -13.67 10.07
C ILE A 199 3.53 -12.82 9.62
N PHE A 200 3.28 -11.67 9.00
CA PHE A 200 4.34 -10.73 8.62
C PHE A 200 5.09 -10.19 9.84
N ARG A 201 4.34 -9.80 10.89
CA ARG A 201 4.90 -9.37 12.18
C ARG A 201 5.71 -10.49 12.81
N HIS A 202 5.16 -11.70 12.86
CA HIS A 202 5.83 -12.87 13.42
C HIS A 202 7.17 -13.15 12.72
N ILE A 203 7.20 -13.22 11.38
CA ILE A 203 8.43 -13.50 10.63
C ILE A 203 9.50 -12.42 10.92
N LEU A 204 9.12 -11.14 10.97
CA LEU A 204 10.07 -10.04 11.25
C LEU A 204 10.63 -10.07 12.67
N GLN A 205 9.81 -10.42 13.66
CA GLN A 205 10.14 -10.36 15.08
C GLN A 205 10.47 -11.74 15.67
N ARG A 206 10.76 -12.73 14.82
CA ARG A 206 10.96 -14.12 15.23
C ARG A 206 12.26 -14.31 16.00
N GLU A 207 12.12 -14.95 17.17
CA GLU A 207 13.21 -15.37 18.04
C GLU A 207 13.07 -16.88 18.29
N PHE A 208 14.11 -17.63 17.95
CA PHE A 208 14.30 -19.03 18.32
C PHE A 208 15.46 -19.17 19.30
N SER A 209 15.29 -20.07 20.26
CA SER A 209 16.33 -20.49 21.19
C SER A 209 16.95 -21.83 20.77
N GLY A 210 18.19 -22.08 21.24
CA GLY A 210 18.89 -23.35 21.04
C GLY A 210 19.39 -23.56 19.60
N PRO A 211 19.37 -24.80 19.06
CA PRO A 211 20.03 -25.13 17.79
C PRO A 211 19.40 -24.46 16.55
N CYS A 212 18.19 -23.91 16.69
CA CYS A 212 17.49 -23.19 15.62
C CYS A 212 17.72 -21.66 15.68
N GLN A 213 18.63 -21.17 16.52
CA GLN A 213 18.96 -19.74 16.64
C GLN A 213 19.32 -19.06 15.29
N PRO A 214 19.99 -19.72 14.32
CA PRO A 214 20.21 -19.12 13.00
C PRO A 214 18.93 -18.81 12.23
N LEU A 215 17.77 -19.39 12.57
CA LEU A 215 16.50 -19.03 11.91
C LEU A 215 15.87 -17.75 12.47
N SER A 216 16.39 -17.22 13.57
CA SER A 216 15.92 -15.98 14.18
C SER A 216 16.19 -14.80 13.27
N ARG A 217 15.27 -13.83 13.29
CA ARG A 217 15.40 -12.54 12.60
C ARG A 217 15.53 -11.38 13.59
N LYS A 218 15.13 -11.61 14.84
CA LYS A 218 15.39 -10.72 15.96
C LYS A 218 16.40 -11.38 16.90
N PHE A 219 17.41 -10.63 17.32
CA PHE A 219 18.41 -11.05 18.28
C PHE A 219 18.55 -9.97 19.35
N THR A 220 18.71 -10.36 20.61
CA THR A 220 19.03 -9.42 21.69
C THR A 220 20.53 -9.21 21.75
N GLU A 221 21.02 -8.01 21.43
CA GLU A 221 22.44 -7.68 21.49
C GLU A 221 22.92 -7.73 22.95
N TRP A 222 22.26 -6.93 23.79
CA TRP A 222 22.45 -6.89 25.24
C TRP A 222 21.16 -6.39 25.89
N CYS A 223 20.98 -6.71 27.15
CA CYS A 223 19.92 -6.17 27.99
C CYS A 223 20.47 -5.73 29.35
N TYR A 224 20.06 -4.55 29.80
CA TYR A 224 20.38 -4.02 31.11
C TYR A 224 19.08 -3.56 31.78
N GLY A 225 18.55 -4.44 32.65
CA GLY A 225 17.23 -4.24 33.27
C GLY A 225 16.14 -4.02 32.20
N PRO A 226 15.41 -2.89 32.22
CA PRO A 226 14.33 -2.62 31.26
C PRO A 226 14.82 -2.18 29.89
N VAL A 227 16.10 -1.82 29.73
CA VAL A 227 16.68 -1.35 28.47
C VAL A 227 17.29 -2.52 27.73
N ARG A 228 16.90 -2.72 26.46
CA ARG A 228 17.48 -3.76 25.61
C ARG A 228 17.74 -3.23 24.21
N VAL A 229 18.83 -3.68 23.60
CA VAL A 229 19.11 -3.44 22.19
C VAL A 229 18.76 -4.70 21.41
N SER A 230 17.78 -4.58 20.54
CA SER A 230 17.37 -5.65 19.61
C SER A 230 17.97 -5.40 18.23
N LEU A 231 18.57 -6.43 17.67
CA LEU A 231 19.10 -6.49 16.31
C LEU A 231 18.06 -7.16 15.41
N TYR A 232 17.60 -6.43 14.40
CA TYR A 232 16.69 -6.96 13.39
C TYR A 232 17.42 -7.20 12.07
N ASP A 233 17.29 -8.40 11.52
CA ASP A 233 17.84 -8.75 10.20
C ASP A 233 17.12 -7.97 9.08
N LEU A 234 17.90 -7.26 8.26
CA LEU A 234 17.40 -6.44 7.16
C LEU A 234 17.36 -7.16 5.81
N ALA A 235 17.75 -8.44 5.74
CA ALA A 235 17.67 -9.24 4.51
C ALA A 235 16.26 -9.20 3.91
N SER A 236 16.15 -8.87 2.61
CA SER A 236 14.90 -8.63 1.87
C SER A 236 14.04 -7.45 2.31
N VAL A 237 14.39 -6.76 3.41
CA VAL A 237 13.63 -5.63 3.96
C VAL A 237 14.16 -4.29 3.47
N ASP A 238 15.48 -4.10 3.50
CA ASP A 238 16.10 -2.83 3.10
C ASP A 238 15.90 -2.54 1.61
N SER A 239 15.76 -1.26 1.27
CA SER A 239 15.54 -0.79 -0.10
C SER A 239 16.76 -0.96 -1.01
N TRP A 240 17.92 -1.36 -0.47
CA TRP A 240 19.10 -1.73 -1.25
C TRP A 240 18.83 -2.89 -2.21
N GLU A 241 18.03 -3.87 -1.80
CA GLU A 241 17.64 -5.01 -2.64
C GLU A 241 16.49 -4.64 -3.59
N GLU A 242 16.47 -5.25 -4.77
CA GLU A 242 15.33 -5.12 -5.70
C GLU A 242 14.09 -5.83 -5.14
N ASN A 243 12.92 -5.23 -5.34
CA ASN A 243 11.66 -5.73 -4.80
C ASN A 243 11.75 -5.97 -3.28
N SER A 244 12.28 -4.99 -2.56
CA SER A 244 12.34 -5.03 -1.09
C SER A 244 10.94 -5.05 -0.48
N VAL A 245 10.83 -5.52 0.76
CA VAL A 245 9.56 -5.48 1.51
C VAL A 245 9.02 -4.04 1.59
N LEU A 246 9.88 -3.03 1.76
CA LEU A 246 9.47 -1.63 1.77
C LEU A 246 8.86 -1.19 0.43
N GLU A 247 9.48 -1.54 -0.70
CA GLU A 247 8.94 -1.23 -2.03
C GLU A 247 7.65 -2.01 -2.33
N ILE A 248 7.53 -3.25 -1.84
CA ILE A 248 6.32 -4.06 -1.97
C ILE A 248 5.16 -3.46 -1.17
N ILE A 249 5.37 -3.09 0.09
CA ILE A 249 4.31 -2.49 0.94
C ILE A 249 3.87 -1.14 0.34
N ALA A 250 4.82 -0.32 -0.09
CA ALA A 250 4.53 1.01 -0.62
C ALA A 250 3.78 0.96 -1.97
N PHE A 251 4.20 0.09 -2.89
CA PHE A 251 3.74 0.16 -4.29
C PHE A 251 2.94 -1.05 -4.77
N HIS A 252 3.18 -2.26 -4.24
CA HIS A 252 2.59 -3.50 -4.76
C HIS A 252 1.49 -4.10 -3.87
N CYS A 253 1.41 -3.69 -2.61
CA CYS A 253 0.40 -4.18 -1.66
C CYS A 253 -0.98 -3.60 -1.98
N ARG A 254 -1.96 -4.50 -2.16
CA ARG A 254 -3.36 -4.14 -2.46
C ARG A 254 -4.28 -4.13 -1.22
N SER A 255 -3.75 -4.47 -0.05
CA SER A 255 -4.53 -4.54 1.19
C SER A 255 -4.85 -3.16 1.74
N LEU A 256 -6.09 -2.99 2.24
CA LEU A 256 -6.54 -1.75 2.90
C LEU A 256 -5.69 -1.42 4.14
N HIS A 257 -5.18 -2.44 4.84
CA HIS A 257 -4.43 -2.30 6.09
C HIS A 257 -2.92 -2.17 5.92
N ARG A 258 -2.43 -1.87 4.71
CA ARG A 258 -0.99 -1.73 4.44
C ARG A 258 -0.28 -0.67 5.27
N HIS A 259 -1.00 0.38 5.67
CA HIS A 259 -0.50 1.43 6.55
C HIS A 259 -0.12 0.91 7.95
N ARG A 260 -0.79 -0.13 8.46
CA ARG A 260 -0.47 -0.74 9.77
C ARG A 260 0.83 -1.54 9.74
N MET A 261 1.17 -2.14 8.59
CA MET A 261 2.42 -2.90 8.46
C MET A 261 3.66 -2.01 8.60
N VAL A 262 3.60 -0.76 8.12
CA VAL A 262 4.72 0.21 8.19
C VAL A 262 5.04 0.63 9.63
N VAL A 263 4.05 0.55 10.51
CA VAL A 263 4.19 0.90 11.94
C VAL A 263 4.96 -0.17 12.72
N LEU A 264 5.02 -1.39 12.22
CA LEU A 264 5.71 -2.49 12.89
C LEU A 264 7.22 -2.21 13.01
N GLU A 265 7.80 -2.66 14.10
CA GLU A 265 9.25 -2.74 14.26
C GLU A 265 9.76 -3.97 13.49
N PRO A 266 10.83 -3.85 12.69
CA PRO A 266 11.81 -2.75 12.63
C PRO A 266 11.49 -1.60 11.67
N LEU A 267 10.47 -1.74 10.81
CA LEU A 267 10.21 -0.81 9.70
C LEU A 267 10.03 0.64 10.14
N ASN A 268 9.28 0.88 11.22
CA ASN A 268 9.03 2.23 11.72
C ASN A 268 10.33 2.98 12.10
N LYS A 269 11.25 2.31 12.80
CA LYS A 269 12.53 2.88 13.22
C LYS A 269 13.50 3.00 12.04
N LEU A 270 13.53 2.01 11.15
CA LEU A 270 14.32 2.04 9.93
C LEU A 270 13.93 3.22 9.01
N LEU A 271 12.63 3.41 8.78
CA LEU A 271 12.12 4.52 7.97
C LEU A 271 12.35 5.87 8.64
N GLN A 272 12.30 5.93 9.97
CA GLN A 272 12.64 7.14 10.71
C GLN A 272 14.13 7.49 10.52
N ALA A 273 15.04 6.53 10.68
CA ALA A 273 16.48 6.75 10.45
C ALA A 273 16.78 7.21 9.02
N LYS A 274 16.15 6.58 8.01
CA LYS A 274 16.27 7.01 6.60
C LYS A 274 15.72 8.40 6.36
N TRP A 275 14.60 8.76 7.00
CA TRP A 275 14.02 10.09 6.89
C TRP A 275 14.96 11.16 7.43
N ASP A 276 15.56 10.94 8.60
CA ASP A 276 16.43 11.93 9.23
C ASP A 276 17.69 12.21 8.37
N LEU A 277 18.20 11.19 7.67
CA LEU A 277 19.27 11.34 6.67
C LEU A 277 18.84 12.10 5.40
N LEU A 278 17.57 11.97 5.01
CA LEU A 278 17.02 12.57 3.78
C LEU A 278 16.34 13.92 3.99
N LEU A 279 16.13 14.32 5.24
CA LEU A 279 15.46 15.55 5.63
C LEU A 279 16.03 16.81 4.95
N PRO A 280 17.36 17.02 4.86
CA PRO A 280 17.92 18.18 4.17
C PRO A 280 17.52 18.26 2.69
N ARG A 281 17.38 17.11 2.02
CA ARG A 281 16.97 17.04 0.61
C ARG A 281 15.48 17.34 0.46
N PHE A 282 14.65 16.87 1.39
CA PHE A 282 13.23 17.18 1.37
C PHE A 282 13.01 18.70 1.48
N PHE A 283 13.72 19.35 2.40
CA PHE A 283 13.68 20.81 2.56
C PHE A 283 14.25 21.56 1.34
N PHE A 284 15.33 21.06 0.73
CA PHE A 284 15.85 21.63 -0.51
C PHE A 284 14.82 21.56 -1.65
N ASN A 285 14.13 20.42 -1.80
CA ASN A 285 13.08 20.25 -2.81
C ASN A 285 11.91 21.18 -2.57
N PHE A 286 11.49 21.33 -1.31
CA PHE A 286 10.47 22.28 -0.90
C PHE A 286 10.87 23.72 -1.27
N LEU A 287 12.10 24.14 -0.95
CA LEU A 287 12.58 25.47 -1.25
C LEU A 287 12.63 25.73 -2.76
N CYS A 288 13.12 24.76 -3.55
CA CYS A 288 13.14 24.87 -5.01
C CYS A 288 11.72 25.03 -5.59
N HIS A 289 10.76 24.25 -5.10
CA HIS A 289 9.37 24.34 -5.54
C HIS A 289 8.72 25.66 -5.13
N LEU A 290 8.98 26.14 -3.91
CA LEU A 290 8.51 27.43 -3.44
C LEU A 290 9.07 28.58 -4.29
N THR A 291 10.37 28.56 -4.61
CA THR A 291 10.99 29.55 -5.51
C THR A 291 10.37 29.50 -6.91
N TYR A 292 10.12 28.29 -7.46
CA TYR A 292 9.41 28.14 -8.73
C TYR A 292 8.01 28.78 -8.69
N MET A 293 7.24 28.55 -7.63
CA MET A 293 5.90 29.12 -7.48
C MET A 293 5.90 30.65 -7.28
N LEU A 294 6.91 31.20 -6.58
CA LEU A 294 7.08 32.65 -6.46
C LEU A 294 7.39 33.29 -7.82
N ILE A 295 8.28 32.69 -8.61
CA ILE A 295 8.58 33.15 -9.98
C ILE A 295 7.31 33.05 -10.84
N PHE A 296 6.59 31.93 -10.76
CA PHE A 296 5.33 31.73 -11.49
C PHE A 296 4.32 32.85 -11.17
N THR A 297 4.12 33.12 -9.88
CA THR A 297 3.19 34.16 -9.40
C THR A 297 3.60 35.54 -9.90
N ALA A 298 4.90 35.88 -9.84
CA ALA A 298 5.41 37.16 -10.33
C ALA A 298 5.17 37.34 -11.83
N VAL A 299 5.42 36.30 -12.65
CA VAL A 299 5.19 36.36 -14.10
C VAL A 299 3.71 36.57 -14.42
N VAL A 300 2.82 35.83 -13.77
CA VAL A 300 1.37 35.98 -13.98
C VAL A 300 0.87 37.35 -13.53
N TYR A 301 1.37 37.86 -12.40
CA TYR A 301 0.97 39.17 -11.87
C TYR A 301 1.45 40.34 -12.73
N HIS A 302 2.66 40.26 -13.26
CA HIS A 302 3.23 41.31 -14.12
C HIS A 302 2.85 41.17 -15.60
N GLN A 303 1.99 40.22 -15.95
CA GLN A 303 1.50 40.06 -17.31
C GLN A 303 0.70 41.32 -17.71
N PRO A 304 1.09 42.06 -18.76
CA PRO A 304 0.30 43.19 -19.23
C PRO A 304 -1.06 42.68 -19.73
N ALA A 305 -2.14 43.38 -19.35
CA ALA A 305 -3.48 43.09 -19.83
C ALA A 305 -3.47 43.05 -21.37
N LEU A 306 -4.14 42.02 -21.90
CA LEU A 306 -4.10 41.52 -23.28
C LEU A 306 -4.71 42.49 -24.30
N ASP A 307 -4.23 43.74 -24.36
CA ASP A 307 -4.70 44.75 -25.31
C ASP A 307 -3.59 45.24 -26.25
N LYS A 308 -2.37 44.69 -26.11
CA LYS A 308 -1.26 44.91 -27.05
C LYS A 308 -0.54 43.61 -27.31
N ALA A 309 -0.48 43.27 -28.61
CA ALA A 309 0.16 42.13 -29.23
C ALA A 309 1.33 41.53 -28.43
N VAL A 310 1.35 40.19 -28.37
CA VAL A 310 2.26 39.30 -27.63
C VAL A 310 3.76 39.48 -27.92
N LEU A 311 4.16 40.40 -28.81
CA LEU A 311 5.55 40.86 -28.92
C LEU A 311 5.61 42.34 -29.34
N PRO A 312 5.63 43.33 -28.42
CA PRO A 312 6.35 44.55 -28.72
C PRO A 312 7.83 44.21 -28.50
N MET A 313 8.54 43.96 -29.60
CA MET A 313 10.00 43.84 -29.67
C MET A 313 10.69 45.19 -29.33
N LYS A 314 10.28 45.83 -28.24
CA LYS A 314 10.99 46.94 -27.61
C LYS A 314 11.71 46.35 -26.41
N VAL A 315 13.03 46.29 -26.52
CA VAL A 315 13.94 45.77 -25.50
C VAL A 315 13.97 46.74 -24.32
N THR A 316 12.92 46.69 -23.49
CA THR A 316 12.92 47.29 -22.16
C THR A 316 13.38 46.22 -21.18
N ALA A 317 14.22 46.57 -20.21
CA ALA A 317 14.76 45.60 -19.24
C ALA A 317 13.67 44.72 -18.58
N GLY A 318 12.49 45.30 -18.32
CA GLY A 318 11.32 44.56 -17.80
C GLY A 318 10.76 43.49 -18.75
N ASN A 319 10.71 43.74 -20.06
CA ASN A 319 10.22 42.75 -21.04
C ASN A 319 11.18 41.55 -21.17
N SER A 320 12.48 41.80 -21.04
CA SER A 320 13.50 40.73 -21.05
C SER A 320 13.39 39.86 -19.80
N MET A 321 13.09 40.46 -18.64
CA MET A 321 12.86 39.75 -17.38
C MET A 321 11.57 38.91 -17.41
N LEU A 322 10.49 39.41 -18.01
CA LEU A 322 9.23 38.66 -18.17
C LEU A 322 9.43 37.46 -19.11
N LEU A 323 10.12 37.66 -20.24
CA LEU A 323 10.46 36.57 -21.16
C LEU A 323 11.32 35.50 -20.48
N LEU A 324 12.32 35.91 -19.69
CA LEU A 324 13.11 34.99 -18.87
C LEU A 324 12.23 34.21 -17.89
N GLY A 325 11.26 34.87 -17.26
CA GLY A 325 10.29 34.23 -16.38
C GLY A 325 9.46 33.15 -17.10
N HIS A 326 8.93 33.43 -18.30
CA HIS A 326 8.22 32.44 -19.12
C HIS A 326 9.10 31.24 -19.49
N ILE A 327 10.37 31.48 -19.84
CA ILE A 327 11.34 30.42 -20.15
C ILE A 327 11.57 29.53 -18.91
N LEU A 328 11.74 30.13 -17.73
CA LEU A 328 11.92 29.40 -16.47
C LEU A 328 10.68 28.59 -16.08
N ILE A 329 9.47 29.14 -16.29
CA ILE A 329 8.20 28.43 -16.05
C ILE A 329 8.07 27.24 -17.00
N LEU A 330 8.37 27.42 -18.29
CA LEU A 330 8.34 26.32 -19.26
C LEU A 330 9.34 25.22 -18.89
N LEU A 331 10.59 25.59 -18.57
CA LEU A 331 11.63 24.63 -18.19
C LEU A 331 11.23 23.85 -16.93
N GLY A 332 10.72 24.55 -15.91
CA GLY A 332 10.23 23.92 -14.68
C GLY A 332 9.01 23.02 -14.93
N GLY A 333 8.07 23.46 -15.77
CA GLY A 333 6.91 22.68 -16.16
C GLY A 333 7.28 21.38 -16.89
N VAL A 334 8.22 21.44 -17.84
CA VAL A 334 8.74 20.25 -18.54
C VAL A 334 9.50 19.33 -17.58
N TYR A 335 10.31 19.88 -16.69
CA TYR A 335 11.01 19.09 -15.66
C TYR A 335 10.02 18.33 -14.76
N LEU A 336 8.99 18.99 -14.25
CA LEU A 336 7.94 18.36 -13.45
C LEU A 336 7.17 17.31 -14.27
N LEU A 337 6.79 17.63 -15.52
CA LEU A 337 6.03 16.73 -16.39
C LEU A 337 6.77 15.44 -16.64
N VAL A 338 8.02 15.52 -17.11
CA VAL A 338 8.77 14.32 -17.47
C VAL A 338 9.16 13.56 -16.18
N GLY A 339 9.40 14.26 -15.05
CA GLY A 339 9.65 13.62 -13.75
C GLY A 339 8.47 12.78 -13.29
N GLN A 340 7.24 13.28 -13.47
CA GLN A 340 6.01 12.56 -13.19
C GLN A 340 5.75 11.43 -14.20
N LEU A 341 6.03 11.62 -15.49
CA LEU A 341 5.94 10.55 -16.48
C LEU A 341 6.90 9.40 -16.16
N TRP A 342 8.14 9.72 -15.73
CA TRP A 342 9.11 8.72 -15.27
C TRP A 342 8.59 7.96 -14.04
N TYR A 343 7.99 8.67 -13.10
CA TYR A 343 7.37 8.10 -11.92
C TYR A 343 6.28 7.07 -12.27
N PHE A 344 5.33 7.43 -13.12
CA PHE A 344 4.26 6.54 -13.56
C PHE A 344 4.77 5.39 -14.42
N TRP A 345 5.74 5.63 -15.31
CA TRP A 345 6.36 4.60 -16.14
C TRP A 345 7.04 3.52 -15.29
N ARG A 346 7.83 3.94 -14.28
CA ARG A 346 8.54 3.02 -13.39
C ARG A 346 7.57 2.17 -12.56
N ARG A 347 6.46 2.74 -12.11
CA ARG A 347 5.47 2.03 -11.29
C ARG A 347 4.69 0.95 -12.05
N ARG A 348 4.76 0.89 -13.40
CA ARG A 348 4.28 -0.18 -14.32
C ARG A 348 2.98 -0.93 -13.94
N LEU A 349 2.04 -0.31 -13.20
CA LEU A 349 0.76 -0.92 -12.75
C LEU A 349 -0.37 0.10 -12.44
N PHE A 350 -1.51 -0.14 -13.10
CA PHE A 350 -2.92 0.28 -12.89
C PHE A 350 -3.23 1.51 -12.01
N ILE A 351 -3.50 2.63 -12.69
CA ILE A 351 -3.91 3.96 -12.18
C ILE A 351 -5.01 3.91 -11.09
N TRP A 352 -5.91 2.91 -11.13
CA TRP A 352 -7.05 2.81 -10.22
C TRP A 352 -6.71 2.63 -8.74
N ILE A 353 -5.70 1.82 -8.40
CA ILE A 353 -5.34 1.60 -6.98
C ILE A 353 -4.53 2.81 -6.46
N SER A 354 -3.76 3.46 -7.33
CA SER A 354 -2.95 4.62 -6.99
C SER A 354 -3.75 5.92 -6.85
N PHE A 355 -4.97 6.00 -7.39
CA PHE A 355 -5.76 7.23 -7.41
C PHE A 355 -6.12 7.73 -6.01
N MET A 356 -6.47 6.83 -5.07
CA MET A 356 -6.77 7.22 -3.69
C MET A 356 -5.52 7.58 -2.88
N ASP A 357 -4.42 6.88 -3.10
CA ASP A 357 -3.23 6.96 -2.25
C ASP A 357 -2.17 7.96 -2.75
N SER A 358 -2.14 8.29 -4.04
CA SER A 358 -1.15 9.16 -4.69
C SER A 358 -1.79 10.35 -5.42
N TYR A 359 -2.84 10.96 -4.86
CA TYR A 359 -3.55 12.06 -5.51
C TYR A 359 -2.67 13.28 -5.82
N PHE A 360 -1.72 13.63 -4.95
CA PHE A 360 -0.80 14.75 -5.20
C PHE A 360 0.07 14.52 -6.44
N GLU A 361 0.47 13.29 -6.74
CA GLU A 361 1.26 13.00 -7.96
C GLU A 361 0.41 13.23 -9.22
N ILE A 362 -0.88 12.95 -9.14
CA ILE A 362 -1.85 13.28 -10.20
C ILE A 362 -2.02 14.79 -10.31
N LEU A 363 -2.12 15.51 -9.18
CA LEU A 363 -2.21 16.97 -9.19
C LEU A 363 -0.94 17.63 -9.74
N PHE A 364 0.25 17.12 -9.43
CA PHE A 364 1.51 17.57 -10.03
C PHE A 364 1.55 17.30 -11.54
N LEU A 365 1.08 16.13 -11.99
CA LEU A 365 0.98 15.80 -13.41
C LEU A 365 0.02 16.76 -14.15
N VAL A 366 -1.17 17.00 -13.58
CA VAL A 366 -2.17 17.92 -14.15
C VAL A 366 -1.64 19.35 -14.18
N GLN A 367 -1.01 19.83 -13.10
CA GLN A 367 -0.40 21.15 -13.04
C GLN A 367 0.71 21.31 -14.08
N ALA A 368 1.59 20.32 -14.23
CA ALA A 368 2.67 20.36 -15.22
C ALA A 368 2.13 20.34 -16.66
N LEU A 369 1.14 19.51 -16.95
CA LEU A 369 0.48 19.43 -18.25
C LEU A 369 -0.21 20.76 -18.61
N LEU A 370 -0.98 21.35 -17.69
CA LEU A 370 -1.64 22.63 -17.90
C LEU A 370 -0.63 23.77 -18.10
N THR A 371 0.48 23.75 -17.35
CA THR A 371 1.56 24.74 -17.50
C THR A 371 2.18 24.66 -18.90
N VAL A 372 2.57 23.47 -19.35
CA VAL A 372 3.19 23.27 -20.67
C VAL A 372 2.21 23.64 -21.78
N LEU A 373 0.95 23.20 -21.67
CA LEU A 373 -0.09 23.53 -22.64
C LEU A 373 -0.35 25.04 -22.72
N SER A 374 -0.41 25.72 -21.58
CA SER A 374 -0.56 27.18 -21.52
C SER A 374 0.61 27.89 -22.20
N GLN A 375 1.86 27.48 -21.96
CA GLN A 375 3.01 28.09 -22.62
C GLN A 375 2.99 27.85 -24.14
N VAL A 376 2.60 26.65 -24.61
CA VAL A 376 2.43 26.38 -26.04
C VAL A 376 1.36 27.28 -26.66
N LEU A 377 0.23 27.47 -25.98
CA LEU A 377 -0.84 28.37 -26.45
C LEU A 377 -0.41 29.84 -26.42
N CYS A 378 0.42 30.23 -25.44
CA CYS A 378 1.05 31.55 -25.38
C CYS A 378 1.95 31.78 -26.62
N PHE A 379 2.76 30.80 -27.02
CA PHE A 379 3.56 30.87 -28.26
C PHE A 379 2.71 30.93 -29.52
N LEU A 380 1.54 30.27 -29.53
CA LEU A 380 0.58 30.32 -30.64
C LEU A 380 -0.30 31.58 -30.62
N ALA A 381 -0.09 32.49 -29.66
CA ALA A 381 -0.87 33.71 -29.46
C ALA A 381 -2.39 33.47 -29.34
N ILE A 382 -2.80 32.36 -28.73
CA ILE A 382 -4.21 32.00 -28.52
C ILE A 382 -4.67 32.50 -27.14
N GLU A 383 -5.70 33.34 -27.09
CA GLU A 383 -6.20 34.02 -25.87
C GLU A 383 -6.53 33.07 -24.69
N TRP A 384 -6.90 31.82 -24.97
CA TRP A 384 -7.17 30.78 -23.98
C TRP A 384 -5.94 30.36 -23.13
N TYR A 385 -4.74 30.88 -23.43
CA TYR A 385 -3.55 30.59 -22.62
C TYR A 385 -3.68 31.11 -21.19
N LEU A 386 -4.33 32.27 -20.97
CA LEU A 386 -4.38 32.95 -19.68
C LEU A 386 -5.23 32.18 -18.64
N PRO A 387 -6.46 31.72 -18.94
CA PRO A 387 -7.21 30.87 -18.01
C PRO A 387 -6.47 29.59 -17.62
N LEU A 388 -5.81 28.93 -18.59
CA LEU A 388 -5.02 27.73 -18.33
C LEU A 388 -3.80 28.03 -17.46
N LEU A 389 -3.15 29.18 -17.67
CA LEU A 389 -2.01 29.63 -16.86
C LEU A 389 -2.43 29.86 -15.40
N VAL A 390 -3.52 30.60 -15.19
CA VAL A 390 -4.04 30.90 -13.84
C VAL A 390 -4.52 29.61 -13.15
N SER A 391 -5.19 28.72 -13.89
CA SER A 391 -5.59 27.40 -13.36
C SER A 391 -4.38 26.60 -12.88
N SER A 392 -3.29 26.56 -13.68
CA SER A 392 -2.06 25.88 -13.29
C SER A 392 -1.35 26.54 -12.10
N LEU A 393 -1.45 27.87 -11.93
CA LEU A 393 -0.92 28.60 -10.78
C LEU A 393 -1.66 28.23 -9.50
N VAL A 394 -3.00 28.22 -9.52
CA VAL A 394 -3.83 27.83 -8.37
C VAL A 394 -3.52 26.39 -7.96
N LEU A 395 -3.46 25.47 -8.92
CA LEU A 395 -3.06 24.08 -8.67
C LEU A 395 -1.64 23.98 -8.10
N GLY A 396 -0.71 24.82 -8.57
CA GLY A 396 0.66 24.90 -8.05
C GLY A 396 0.73 25.27 -6.57
N TRP A 397 -0.03 26.29 -6.15
CA TRP A 397 -0.13 26.67 -4.74
C TRP A 397 -0.82 25.60 -3.89
N LEU A 398 -1.85 24.92 -4.41
CA LEU A 398 -2.46 23.77 -3.74
C LEU A 398 -1.47 22.62 -3.56
N ASN A 399 -0.62 22.37 -4.57
CA ASN A 399 0.41 21.33 -4.51
C ASN A 399 1.49 21.61 -3.45
N LEU A 400 1.64 22.85 -2.97
CA LEU A 400 2.52 23.17 -1.84
C LEU A 400 2.12 22.41 -0.57
N LEU A 401 0.84 22.04 -0.42
CA LEU A 401 0.34 21.23 0.69
C LEU A 401 1.01 19.84 0.74
N TYR A 402 1.56 19.34 -0.37
CA TYR A 402 2.34 18.09 -0.37
C TYR A 402 3.50 18.14 0.62
N TYR A 403 4.21 19.26 0.68
CA TYR A 403 5.41 19.40 1.50
C TYR A 403 5.11 19.49 3.01
N THR A 404 3.86 19.74 3.39
CA THR A 404 3.44 19.72 4.79
C THR A 404 3.57 18.34 5.46
N ARG A 405 3.67 17.27 4.64
CA ARG A 405 3.92 15.88 5.09
C ARG A 405 5.22 15.69 5.87
N GLY A 406 6.19 16.59 5.70
CA GLY A 406 7.47 16.52 6.41
C GLY A 406 7.35 16.74 7.92
N PHE A 407 6.33 17.45 8.36
CA PHE A 407 6.05 17.70 9.78
C PHE A 407 4.96 16.78 10.29
N GLN A 408 5.11 16.27 11.51
CA GLN A 408 4.17 15.32 12.09
C GLN A 408 2.76 15.90 12.27
N HIS A 409 2.62 17.04 12.94
CA HIS A 409 1.31 17.64 13.20
C HIS A 409 0.61 18.05 11.90
N THR A 410 1.28 18.82 11.04
CA THR A 410 0.70 19.30 9.78
C THR A 410 0.44 18.16 8.79
N GLY A 411 1.32 17.14 8.76
CA GLY A 411 1.16 15.98 7.90
C GLY A 411 -0.07 15.13 8.24
N ILE A 412 -0.38 14.95 9.53
CA ILE A 412 -1.59 14.25 9.98
C ILE A 412 -2.85 15.00 9.51
N TYR A 413 -2.89 16.33 9.69
CA TYR A 413 -4.01 17.15 9.20
C TYR A 413 -4.14 17.11 7.66
N SER A 414 -3.02 17.13 6.93
CA SER A 414 -3.01 17.01 5.47
C SER A 414 -3.64 15.69 5.00
N VAL A 415 -3.34 14.57 5.68
CA VAL A 415 -3.97 13.26 5.42
C VAL A 415 -5.48 13.29 5.68
N MET A 416 -5.92 13.94 6.75
CA MET A 416 -7.33 14.07 7.08
C MET A 416 -8.08 14.88 6.01
N ILE A 417 -7.54 16.05 5.63
CA ILE A 417 -8.10 16.91 4.58
C ILE A 417 -8.20 16.13 3.26
N GLN A 418 -7.14 15.42 2.86
CA GLN A 418 -7.16 14.58 1.66
C GLN A 418 -8.33 13.59 1.66
N LYS A 419 -8.50 12.83 2.75
CA LYS A 419 -9.55 11.80 2.82
C LYS A 419 -10.95 12.40 2.83
N VAL A 420 -11.13 13.50 3.55
CA VAL A 420 -12.42 14.21 3.63
C VAL A 420 -12.81 14.78 2.26
N ILE A 421 -11.89 15.46 1.57
CA ILE A 421 -12.14 16.00 0.22
C ILE A 421 -12.43 14.87 -0.78
N LEU A 422 -11.62 13.82 -0.79
CA LEU A 422 -11.73 12.82 -1.86
C LEU A 422 -12.95 11.90 -1.69
N ARG A 423 -13.29 11.51 -0.46
CA ARG A 423 -14.38 10.56 -0.18
C ARG A 423 -15.72 11.24 0.06
N ASP A 424 -15.74 12.32 0.83
CA ASP A 424 -16.99 12.88 1.36
C ASP A 424 -17.46 14.05 0.50
N LEU A 425 -16.56 14.94 0.09
CA LEU A 425 -16.91 16.07 -0.78
C LEU A 425 -17.42 15.59 -2.15
N LEU A 426 -16.87 14.51 -2.71
CA LEU A 426 -17.36 13.98 -4.00
C LEU A 426 -18.80 13.45 -3.90
N ARG A 427 -19.15 12.73 -2.83
CA ARG A 427 -20.52 12.24 -2.59
C ARG A 427 -21.48 13.39 -2.36
N PHE A 428 -21.06 14.37 -1.57
CA PHE A 428 -21.79 15.61 -1.37
C PHE A 428 -22.01 16.37 -2.68
N LEU A 429 -20.95 16.55 -3.48
CA LEU A 429 -21.00 17.27 -4.75
C LEU A 429 -21.95 16.58 -5.73
N LEU A 430 -21.98 15.24 -5.77
CA LEU A 430 -22.91 14.50 -6.63
C LEU A 430 -24.37 14.79 -6.26
N VAL A 431 -24.71 14.72 -4.97
CA VAL A 431 -26.07 15.03 -4.50
C VAL A 431 -26.39 16.50 -4.77
N TYR A 432 -25.47 17.41 -4.41
CA TYR A 432 -25.60 18.84 -4.64
C TYR A 432 -25.84 19.20 -6.11
N LEU A 433 -25.11 18.57 -7.06
CA LEU A 433 -25.27 18.81 -8.49
C LEU A 433 -26.65 18.40 -9.00
N VAL A 434 -27.25 17.32 -8.46
CA VAL A 434 -28.62 16.92 -8.81
C VAL A 434 -29.63 18.00 -8.37
N PHE A 435 -29.49 18.53 -7.15
CA PHE A 435 -30.32 19.63 -6.67
C PHE A 435 -30.07 20.90 -7.50
N LEU A 436 -28.81 21.28 -7.71
CA LEU A 436 -28.45 22.47 -8.46
C LEU A 436 -29.04 22.46 -9.87
N PHE A 437 -28.85 21.37 -10.61
CA PHE A 437 -29.35 21.25 -11.99
C PHE A 437 -30.89 21.18 -12.03
N GLY A 438 -31.52 20.43 -11.12
CA GLY A 438 -32.97 20.32 -11.04
C GLY A 438 -33.66 21.67 -10.80
N PHE A 439 -33.16 22.44 -9.84
CA PHE A 439 -33.69 23.78 -9.55
C PHE A 439 -33.32 24.81 -10.62
N ALA A 440 -32.14 24.72 -11.24
CA ALA A 440 -31.75 25.59 -12.35
C ALA A 440 -32.68 25.41 -13.57
N VAL A 441 -32.99 24.16 -13.94
CA VAL A 441 -33.94 23.88 -15.05
C VAL A 441 -35.35 24.39 -14.72
N ALA A 442 -35.81 24.24 -13.48
CA ALA A 442 -37.11 24.74 -13.04
C ALA A 442 -37.19 26.27 -13.13
N LEU A 443 -36.16 26.98 -12.68
CA LEU A 443 -36.10 28.44 -12.72
C LEU A 443 -36.00 28.98 -14.15
N VAL A 444 -35.19 28.35 -15.01
CA VAL A 444 -35.11 28.74 -16.45
C VAL A 444 -36.44 28.51 -17.17
N SER A 445 -37.14 27.42 -16.84
CA SER A 445 -38.45 27.15 -17.45
C SER A 445 -39.48 28.21 -17.06
N LEU A 446 -39.48 28.62 -15.78
CA LEU A 446 -40.37 29.67 -15.27
C LEU A 446 -39.99 31.07 -15.77
N SER A 447 -38.70 31.34 -16.00
CA SER A 447 -38.24 32.62 -16.56
C SER A 447 -38.50 32.74 -18.05
N ARG A 448 -38.44 31.64 -18.81
CA ARG A 448 -38.77 31.62 -20.25
C ARG A 448 -40.24 31.87 -20.54
N GLU A 449 -41.16 31.34 -19.72
CA GLU A 449 -42.60 31.57 -19.87
C GLU A 449 -43.00 33.04 -19.63
N ALA A 450 -42.11 33.86 -19.04
CA ALA A 450 -42.29 35.30 -18.93
C ALA A 450 -42.02 36.05 -20.25
N GLN A 451 -41.31 35.43 -21.21
CA GLN A 451 -41.17 35.93 -22.57
C GLN A 451 -42.40 35.50 -23.38
N GLY A 452 -43.43 36.35 -23.40
CA GLY A 452 -44.58 36.13 -24.29
C GLY A 452 -44.15 36.02 -25.76
N PRO A 453 -44.97 35.41 -26.64
CA PRO A 453 -44.60 35.19 -28.03
C PRO A 453 -44.37 36.53 -28.74
N VAL A 454 -43.17 36.72 -29.28
CA VAL A 454 -42.84 37.84 -30.17
C VAL A 454 -43.73 37.72 -31.41
N VAL A 455 -44.73 38.60 -31.52
CA VAL A 455 -45.50 38.79 -32.76
C VAL A 455 -44.56 39.44 -33.79
N PRO A 456 -44.39 38.88 -35.01
CA PRO A 456 -43.61 39.54 -36.04
C PRO A 456 -44.46 40.62 -36.69
N THR A 457 -44.32 41.88 -36.26
CA THR A 457 -45.00 43.00 -36.92
C THR A 457 -44.28 43.33 -38.23
N ARG A 458 -44.93 42.92 -39.33
CA ARG A 458 -44.55 43.21 -40.71
C ARG A 458 -44.85 44.69 -41.04
N SER A 459 -43.82 45.39 -41.55
CA SER A 459 -43.83 46.54 -42.49
C SER A 459 -44.76 47.75 -42.23
N ASN A 460 -44.17 48.96 -42.16
CA ASN A 460 -44.32 50.00 -43.20
C ASN A 460 -43.42 51.23 -42.96
N ALA A 461 -43.00 51.84 -44.07
CA ALA A 461 -42.14 53.00 -44.28
C ALA A 461 -42.51 54.24 -43.43
N THR A 462 -41.60 55.18 -43.12
CA THR A 462 -41.05 56.17 -44.07
C THR A 462 -39.82 56.87 -43.47
N GLU A 463 -38.91 57.28 -44.35
CA GLU A 463 -37.66 58.02 -44.15
C GLU A 463 -37.77 59.25 -43.21
N THR A 464 -36.70 59.54 -42.46
CA THR A 464 -35.92 60.78 -42.61
C THR A 464 -34.59 60.69 -41.86
N VAL A 465 -33.52 61.12 -42.53
CA VAL A 465 -32.14 61.19 -42.06
C VAL A 465 -31.90 62.51 -41.30
N ARG A 466 -31.30 62.45 -40.11
CA ARG A 466 -30.06 63.19 -39.74
C ARG A 466 -29.47 62.75 -38.39
N PRO A 467 -28.13 62.76 -38.24
CA PRO A 467 -27.42 62.21 -37.09
C PRO A 467 -27.07 63.29 -36.06
N GLY A 468 -27.10 62.95 -34.76
CA GLY A 468 -26.72 63.86 -33.69
C GLY A 468 -26.58 63.15 -32.35
N ALA A 469 -25.31 62.92 -31.97
CA ALA A 469 -24.75 62.79 -30.63
C ALA A 469 -25.67 62.44 -29.44
N GLY A 470 -25.34 61.33 -28.78
CA GLY A 470 -25.86 60.98 -27.45
C GLY A 470 -26.24 59.51 -27.34
N GLN A 471 -25.27 58.61 -27.54
CA GLN A 471 -25.44 57.21 -27.14
C GLN A 471 -25.01 57.14 -25.68
N GLU A 472 -25.92 57.52 -24.79
CA GLU A 472 -25.92 56.96 -23.44
C GLU A 472 -26.31 55.50 -23.62
N ASP A 473 -25.40 54.61 -23.23
CA ASP A 473 -25.62 53.17 -23.22
C ASP A 473 -26.83 52.88 -22.32
N GLU A 474 -28.00 52.67 -22.92
CA GLU A 474 -29.06 51.91 -22.28
C GLU A 474 -28.50 50.50 -22.05
N GLU A 475 -28.04 50.24 -20.83
CA GLU A 475 -27.84 48.90 -20.28
C GLU A 475 -29.18 48.15 -20.35
N GLY A 476 -29.43 47.55 -21.51
CA GLY A 476 -30.53 46.64 -21.75
C GLY A 476 -30.42 45.47 -20.79
N SER A 477 -31.30 45.45 -19.80
CA SER A 477 -31.63 44.33 -18.92
C SER A 477 -31.59 42.98 -19.66
N SER A 478 -30.45 42.30 -19.58
CA SER A 478 -30.33 40.92 -20.04
C SER A 478 -31.18 40.06 -19.11
N ALA A 479 -32.16 39.33 -19.65
CA ALA A 479 -33.05 38.48 -18.87
C ALA A 479 -32.24 37.60 -17.90
N PRO A 480 -32.43 37.73 -16.57
CA PRO A 480 -31.75 36.88 -15.61
C PRO A 480 -32.26 35.47 -15.81
N TYR A 481 -31.35 34.51 -16.00
CA TYR A 481 -31.62 33.11 -16.37
C TYR A 481 -31.91 32.86 -17.86
N SER A 482 -31.06 33.39 -18.76
CA SER A 482 -31.15 33.14 -20.20
C SER A 482 -30.89 31.66 -20.58
N GLY A 483 -29.97 31.02 -19.85
CA GLY A 483 -29.56 29.62 -20.02
C GLY A 483 -29.47 28.82 -18.72
N ILE A 484 -29.46 27.49 -18.85
CA ILE A 484 -29.35 26.55 -17.72
C ILE A 484 -28.01 26.74 -16.99
N LEU A 485 -26.93 27.03 -17.71
CA LEU A 485 -25.62 27.28 -17.13
C LEU A 485 -25.61 28.57 -16.30
N ASP A 486 -26.16 29.66 -16.83
CA ASP A 486 -26.26 30.95 -16.10
C ASP A 486 -27.09 30.78 -14.83
N ALA A 487 -28.24 30.10 -14.92
CA ALA A 487 -29.06 29.82 -13.75
C ALA A 487 -28.36 28.92 -12.72
N SER A 488 -27.63 27.90 -13.17
CA SER A 488 -26.85 27.06 -12.27
C SER A 488 -25.71 27.84 -11.61
N LEU A 489 -25.08 28.80 -12.30
CA LEU A 489 -24.03 29.65 -11.74
C LEU A 489 -24.58 30.65 -10.73
N GLU A 490 -25.71 31.28 -11.02
CA GLU A 490 -26.38 32.18 -10.07
C GLU A 490 -26.87 31.43 -8.82
N LEU A 491 -27.43 30.22 -8.97
CA LEU A 491 -27.79 29.39 -7.82
C LEU A 491 -26.55 28.95 -7.02
N PHE A 492 -25.46 28.63 -7.71
CA PHE A 492 -24.20 28.28 -7.06
C PHE A 492 -23.63 29.47 -6.25
N LYS A 493 -23.57 30.67 -6.85
CA LYS A 493 -23.20 31.92 -6.16
C LYS A 493 -24.08 32.14 -4.94
N PHE A 494 -25.38 31.91 -5.07
CA PHE A 494 -26.34 32.01 -3.97
C PHE A 494 -25.99 31.04 -2.83
N THR A 495 -25.64 29.77 -3.11
CA THR A 495 -25.26 28.81 -2.06
C THR A 495 -23.97 29.15 -1.31
N ILE A 496 -23.05 29.88 -1.94
CA ILE A 496 -21.83 30.38 -1.30
C ILE A 496 -22.11 31.64 -0.46
N GLY A 497 -23.27 32.27 -0.64
CA GLY A 497 -23.65 33.53 0.01
C GLY A 497 -23.23 34.77 -0.78
N MET A 498 -22.80 34.61 -2.04
CA MET A 498 -22.44 35.71 -2.94
C MET A 498 -23.57 36.10 -3.92
N GLY A 499 -24.66 35.34 -3.94
CA GLY A 499 -25.79 35.60 -4.85
C GLY A 499 -26.70 36.69 -4.29
N GLU A 500 -26.93 37.74 -5.08
CA GLU A 500 -28.00 38.68 -4.81
C GLU A 500 -29.33 38.07 -5.25
N LEU A 501 -30.33 38.11 -4.37
CA LEU A 501 -31.72 37.93 -4.78
C LEU A 501 -32.11 39.19 -5.55
N ALA A 502 -31.73 39.26 -6.83
CA ALA A 502 -32.24 40.27 -7.72
C ALA A 502 -33.77 40.13 -7.73
N PHE A 503 -34.46 41.05 -7.06
CA PHE A 503 -35.92 41.08 -6.99
C PHE A 503 -36.44 41.37 -8.39
N GLN A 504 -36.69 40.32 -9.17
CA GLN A 504 -37.15 40.43 -10.54
C GLN A 504 -38.62 40.85 -10.56
N GLU A 505 -38.86 42.13 -10.85
CA GLU A 505 -40.21 42.69 -11.07
C GLU A 505 -40.86 42.15 -12.37
N GLN A 506 -40.10 41.51 -13.26
CA GLN A 506 -40.56 41.03 -14.58
C GLN A 506 -41.14 39.59 -14.64
N LEU A 507 -41.19 38.82 -13.55
CA LEU A 507 -41.67 37.42 -13.59
C LEU A 507 -43.18 37.31 -13.29
N ARG A 508 -43.94 36.66 -14.21
CA ARG A 508 -45.39 36.40 -14.06
C ARG A 508 -45.75 35.56 -12.83
N PHE A 509 -44.93 34.57 -12.47
CA PHE A 509 -45.16 33.66 -11.35
C PHE A 509 -44.22 33.91 -10.17
N ARG A 510 -44.15 35.16 -9.70
CA ARG A 510 -43.24 35.60 -8.61
C ARG A 510 -43.33 34.74 -7.35
N GLY A 511 -44.54 34.38 -6.92
CA GLY A 511 -44.74 33.58 -5.71
C GLY A 511 -44.13 32.18 -5.81
N VAL A 512 -44.21 31.54 -6.98
CA VAL A 512 -43.67 30.20 -7.21
C VAL A 512 -42.15 30.23 -7.28
N VAL A 513 -41.57 31.23 -7.94
CA VAL A 513 -40.11 31.42 -8.01
C VAL A 513 -39.53 31.68 -6.62
N LEU A 514 -40.17 32.54 -5.82
CA LEU A 514 -39.74 32.82 -4.45
C LEU A 514 -39.81 31.57 -3.57
N LEU A 515 -40.89 30.77 -3.71
CA LEU A 515 -41.06 29.52 -2.97
C LEU A 515 -40.05 28.46 -3.39
N LEU A 516 -39.73 28.35 -4.68
CA LEU A 516 -38.69 27.45 -5.20
C LEU A 516 -37.30 27.86 -4.73
N LEU A 517 -36.98 29.16 -4.76
CA LEU A 517 -35.71 29.68 -4.23
C LEU A 517 -35.62 29.41 -2.72
N LEU A 518 -36.66 29.72 -1.95
CA LEU A 518 -36.70 29.45 -0.51
C LEU A 518 -36.53 27.96 -0.19
N ALA A 519 -37.25 27.10 -0.94
CA ALA A 519 -37.12 25.65 -0.82
C ALA A 519 -35.70 25.19 -1.16
N TYR A 520 -35.10 25.74 -2.22
CA TYR A 520 -33.71 25.47 -2.57
C TYR A 520 -32.77 25.85 -1.41
N VAL A 521 -32.86 27.08 -0.89
CA VAL A 521 -32.03 27.54 0.24
C VAL A 521 -32.15 26.61 1.43
N LEU A 522 -33.38 26.27 1.81
CA LEU A 522 -33.65 25.45 2.99
C LEU A 522 -33.11 24.04 2.79
N LEU A 523 -33.37 23.41 1.63
CA LEU A 523 -32.87 22.07 1.33
C LEU A 523 -31.34 22.06 1.24
N THR A 524 -30.70 23.03 0.58
CA THR A 524 -29.24 23.06 0.44
C THR A 524 -28.55 23.42 1.75
N TYR A 525 -29.03 24.41 2.48
CA TYR A 525 -28.37 24.90 3.70
C TYR A 525 -28.68 24.03 4.91
N VAL A 526 -29.94 23.60 5.09
CA VAL A 526 -30.33 22.82 6.28
C VAL A 526 -30.06 21.33 6.11
N LEU A 527 -30.33 20.74 4.94
CA LEU A 527 -30.11 19.29 4.78
C LEU A 527 -28.70 18.98 4.32
N LEU A 528 -28.19 19.64 3.27
CA LEU A 528 -26.91 19.24 2.69
C LEU A 528 -25.71 19.64 3.56
N LEU A 529 -25.68 20.82 4.19
CA LEU A 529 -24.56 21.18 5.09
C LEU A 529 -24.56 20.31 6.36
N ASN A 530 -25.72 20.06 6.97
CA ASN A 530 -25.78 19.21 8.16
C ASN A 530 -25.38 17.76 7.85
N MET A 531 -25.77 17.25 6.68
CA MET A 531 -25.31 15.94 6.21
C MET A 531 -23.80 15.92 5.92
N LEU A 532 -23.25 16.99 5.33
CA LEU A 532 -21.81 17.10 5.08
C LEU A 532 -21.02 17.13 6.39
N ILE A 533 -21.45 17.94 7.36
CA ILE A 533 -20.81 18.02 8.69
C ILE A 533 -20.87 16.66 9.40
N ALA A 534 -22.01 15.96 9.33
CA ALA A 534 -22.15 14.64 9.93
C ALA A 534 -21.19 13.62 9.30
N LEU A 535 -21.13 13.56 7.96
CA LEU A 535 -20.20 12.69 7.25
C LEU A 535 -18.74 13.04 7.58
N MET A 536 -18.39 14.32 7.51
CA MET A 536 -17.03 14.79 7.85
C MET A 536 -16.64 14.45 9.29
N SER A 537 -17.56 14.56 10.25
CA SER A 537 -17.30 14.22 11.65
C SER A 537 -17.03 12.71 11.83
N GLU A 538 -17.84 11.85 11.21
CA GLU A 538 -17.64 10.40 11.23
C GLU A 538 -16.31 10.01 10.55
N THR A 539 -15.97 10.67 9.44
CA THR A 539 -14.72 10.40 8.75
C THR A 539 -13.52 10.91 9.51
N VAL A 540 -13.59 12.07 10.14
CA VAL A 540 -12.53 12.59 11.04
C VAL A 540 -12.29 11.62 12.20
N ASN A 541 -13.34 11.15 12.87
CA ASN A 541 -13.19 10.25 14.03
C ASN A 541 -12.62 8.88 13.63
N SER A 542 -13.12 8.30 12.52
CA SER A 542 -12.60 7.02 12.01
C SER A 542 -11.20 7.12 11.41
N VAL A 543 -10.85 8.26 10.79
CA VAL A 543 -9.53 8.49 10.24
C VAL A 543 -8.54 8.87 11.33
N ALA A 544 -8.94 9.55 12.41
CA ALA A 544 -8.03 9.97 13.48
C ALA A 544 -7.24 8.79 14.07
N THR A 545 -7.89 7.63 14.25
CA THR A 545 -7.24 6.41 14.77
C THR A 545 -6.19 5.84 13.82
N ASP A 546 -6.44 5.82 12.51
CA ASP A 546 -5.52 5.31 11.50
C ASP A 546 -4.59 6.41 10.91
N SER A 547 -4.84 7.69 11.18
CA SER A 547 -4.23 8.85 10.52
C SER A 547 -2.71 8.85 10.64
N TRP A 548 -2.20 8.51 11.83
CA TRP A 548 -0.78 8.44 12.10
C TRP A 548 -0.09 7.36 11.27
N SER A 549 -0.70 6.19 11.12
CA SER A 549 -0.15 5.09 10.33
C SER A 549 -0.20 5.37 8.83
N ILE A 550 -1.23 6.06 8.35
CA ILE A 550 -1.32 6.53 6.96
C ILE A 550 -0.28 7.62 6.68
N TRP A 551 -0.11 8.58 7.60
CA TRP A 551 0.95 9.57 7.49
C TRP A 551 2.34 8.92 7.45
N LYS A 552 2.59 7.91 8.28
CA LYS A 552 3.84 7.13 8.26
C LYS A 552 4.04 6.41 6.92
N LEU A 553 2.98 5.83 6.34
CA LEU A 553 3.03 5.22 5.01
C LEU A 553 3.34 6.27 3.92
N GLN A 554 2.70 7.44 3.94
CA GLN A 554 2.99 8.52 2.99
C GLN A 554 4.44 9.01 3.11
N LYS A 555 4.93 9.17 4.34
CA LYS A 555 6.32 9.50 4.63
C LYS A 555 7.27 8.43 4.09
N ALA A 556 6.94 7.15 4.27
CA ALA A 556 7.72 6.03 3.75
C ALA A 556 7.81 6.04 2.21
N ILE A 557 6.69 6.32 1.54
CA ILE A 557 6.64 6.47 0.08
C ILE A 557 7.59 7.59 -0.38
N SER A 558 7.55 8.77 0.26
CA SER A 558 8.46 9.88 -0.06
C SER A 558 9.93 9.53 0.18
N VAL A 559 10.25 8.82 1.27
CA VAL A 559 11.62 8.32 1.54
C VAL A 559 12.12 7.44 0.39
N LEU A 560 11.35 6.41 0.03
CA LEU A 560 11.73 5.46 -1.02
C LEU A 560 11.85 6.13 -2.39
N GLU A 561 11.02 7.14 -2.67
CA GLU A 561 11.11 7.93 -3.89
C GLU A 561 12.39 8.79 -3.91
N MET A 562 12.73 9.42 -2.78
CA MET A 562 13.93 10.23 -2.64
C MET A 562 15.25 9.42 -2.67
N GLU A 563 15.24 8.19 -2.16
CA GLU A 563 16.41 7.29 -2.21
C GLU A 563 16.79 6.91 -3.64
N ASN A 564 15.80 6.75 -4.52
CA ASN A 564 16.03 6.48 -5.94
C ASN A 564 16.69 7.66 -6.67
N GLY A 565 16.65 8.86 -6.07
CA GLY A 565 17.23 10.07 -6.61
C GLY A 565 16.43 10.64 -7.78
N TYR A 566 17.00 11.68 -8.37
CA TYR A 566 16.45 12.32 -9.56
C TYR A 566 16.78 11.49 -10.80
N TRP A 567 15.94 11.61 -11.83
CA TRP A 567 16.08 10.92 -13.11
C TRP A 567 17.47 11.05 -13.79
N TRP A 568 18.16 12.17 -13.59
CA TRP A 568 19.41 12.59 -14.21
C TRP A 568 20.64 12.13 -13.42
N CYS A 569 20.46 11.76 -12.15
CA CYS A 569 21.52 11.43 -11.21
C CYS A 569 21.02 10.31 -10.29
N ARG A 570 21.14 9.07 -10.76
CA ARG A 570 20.91 7.90 -9.92
C ARG A 570 21.97 7.86 -8.83
N ARG A 571 21.54 8.02 -7.58
CA ARG A 571 22.44 7.85 -6.43
C ARG A 571 22.49 6.37 -6.07
N LYS A 572 23.66 5.87 -5.70
CA LYS A 572 23.76 4.57 -5.03
C LYS A 572 22.96 4.67 -3.73
N LYS A 573 21.96 3.79 -3.56
CA LYS A 573 21.18 3.67 -2.32
C LYS A 573 22.16 3.45 -1.17
N GLN A 574 22.02 4.10 -0.03
CA GLN A 574 22.87 3.78 1.12
C GLN A 574 22.24 2.61 1.86
N ARG A 575 23.03 1.55 2.09
CA ARG A 575 22.59 0.41 2.87
C ARG A 575 22.43 0.84 4.33
N ALA A 576 21.29 0.52 4.92
CA ALA A 576 21.05 0.81 6.34
C ALA A 576 21.55 -0.36 7.22
N GLY A 577 21.84 -0.06 8.48
CA GLY A 577 22.27 -1.06 9.47
C GLY A 577 23.78 -1.31 9.49
N VAL A 578 24.18 -2.28 10.31
CA VAL A 578 25.58 -2.68 10.56
C VAL A 578 25.73 -4.17 10.29
N LYS A 579 26.84 -4.57 9.68
CA LYS A 579 27.16 -5.97 9.46
C LYS A 579 27.73 -6.59 10.75
N LEU A 580 27.08 -7.62 11.27
CA LEU A 580 27.45 -8.29 12.52
C LEU A 580 27.44 -9.81 12.34
N THR A 581 28.30 -10.50 13.07
CA THR A 581 28.28 -11.96 13.23
C THR A 581 27.30 -12.33 14.32
N VAL A 582 26.14 -12.89 13.96
CA VAL A 582 25.06 -13.19 14.92
C VAL A 582 25.16 -14.60 15.51
N GLY A 583 25.95 -15.47 14.89
CA GLY A 583 26.17 -16.85 15.34
C GLY A 583 27.00 -17.64 14.35
N THR A 584 26.97 -18.97 14.48
CA THR A 584 27.57 -19.91 13.54
C THR A 584 26.48 -20.64 12.77
N ARG A 585 26.69 -20.82 11.47
CA ARG A 585 25.84 -21.61 10.59
C ARG A 585 26.03 -23.11 10.88
N PRO A 586 25.08 -23.97 10.50
CA PRO A 586 25.21 -25.43 10.66
C PRO A 586 26.40 -26.02 9.88
N ASP A 587 26.94 -25.30 8.89
CA ASP A 587 28.15 -25.67 8.16
C ASP A 587 29.46 -25.27 8.88
N GLY A 588 29.36 -24.66 10.07
CA GLY A 588 30.49 -24.19 10.87
C GLY A 588 31.04 -22.82 10.46
N SER A 589 30.51 -22.19 9.40
CA SER A 589 30.91 -20.84 8.98
C SER A 589 30.26 -19.75 9.86
N PRO A 590 30.88 -18.58 10.03
CA PRO A 590 30.28 -17.48 10.77
C PRO A 590 29.05 -16.93 10.01
N ASP A 591 27.92 -16.80 10.70
CA ASP A 591 26.69 -16.24 10.14
C ASP A 591 26.73 -14.70 10.20
N GLU A 592 27.14 -14.08 9.11
CA GLU A 592 27.22 -12.63 8.97
C GLU A 592 25.95 -12.04 8.37
N ARG A 593 25.30 -11.13 9.10
CA ARG A 593 24.06 -10.47 8.67
C ARG A 593 24.12 -8.96 8.80
N TRP A 594 23.30 -8.30 8.00
CA TRP A 594 23.09 -6.86 8.12
C TRP A 594 21.92 -6.61 9.05
N CYS A 595 22.25 -6.15 10.26
CA CYS A 595 21.29 -5.96 11.32
C CYS A 595 21.05 -4.48 11.59
N PHE A 596 19.83 -4.14 11.96
CA PHE A 596 19.44 -2.82 12.43
C PHE A 596 19.25 -2.84 13.95
N ARG A 597 19.99 -1.97 14.65
CA ARG A 597 19.88 -1.79 16.10
C ARG A 597 18.64 -0.99 16.44
N VAL A 598 17.82 -1.53 17.33
CA VAL A 598 16.65 -0.86 17.89
C VAL A 598 16.75 -0.93 19.40
N GLU A 599 16.84 0.24 20.03
CA GLU A 599 16.71 0.38 21.48
C GLU A 599 15.23 0.30 21.86
N GLU A 600 14.90 -0.69 22.68
CA GLU A 600 13.59 -0.92 23.26
C GLU A 600 13.67 -0.74 24.78
N VAL A 601 12.69 -0.06 25.37
CA VAL A 601 12.54 0.03 26.83
C VAL A 601 11.23 -0.67 27.20
N ASN A 602 11.33 -1.78 27.94
CA ASN A 602 10.17 -2.57 28.33
C ASN A 602 10.14 -2.80 29.84
N TRP A 603 9.36 -1.98 30.53
CA TRP A 603 9.11 -2.08 31.98
C TRP A 603 8.19 -3.24 32.37
N ALA A 604 7.51 -3.89 31.44
CA ALA A 604 6.58 -4.98 31.74
C ALA A 604 7.22 -6.37 31.63
N ALA A 605 8.28 -6.50 30.83
CA ALA A 605 8.95 -7.78 30.57
C ALA A 605 10.42 -7.81 31.00
N TRP A 606 10.85 -6.86 31.85
CA TRP A 606 12.26 -6.75 32.28
C TRP A 606 12.73 -7.93 33.15
N GLU A 607 11.81 -8.65 33.80
CA GLU A 607 12.12 -9.83 34.62
C GLU A 607 12.47 -11.07 33.78
N GLN A 608 12.18 -11.07 32.47
CA GLN A 608 12.45 -12.20 31.60
C GLN A 608 13.92 -12.20 31.16
N THR A 609 14.65 -13.27 31.49
CA THR A 609 16.02 -13.48 31.01
C THR A 609 15.99 -13.88 29.53
N LEU A 610 16.56 -13.05 28.67
CA LEU A 610 16.68 -13.31 27.23
C LEU A 610 18.13 -13.67 26.88
N PRO A 611 18.36 -14.59 25.92
CA PRO A 611 19.70 -14.94 25.49
C PRO A 611 20.35 -13.75 24.76
N THR A 612 21.44 -13.19 25.28
CA THR A 612 22.13 -12.05 24.67
C THR A 612 23.28 -12.49 23.75
N VAL A 613 23.52 -11.73 22.68
CA VAL A 613 24.66 -11.95 21.77
C VAL A 613 25.96 -11.45 22.40
N PHE A 614 25.89 -10.40 23.22
CA PHE A 614 26.98 -9.89 24.03
C PHE A 614 26.56 -9.81 25.51
N GLU A 615 27.51 -10.03 26.40
CA GLU A 615 27.29 -9.96 27.85
C GLU A 615 27.19 -8.52 28.35
N GLU A 616 27.79 -7.56 27.66
CA GLU A 616 27.85 -6.15 28.04
C GLU A 616 27.55 -5.18 26.88
N PRO A 617 27.09 -3.94 27.18
CA PRO A 617 26.81 -2.91 26.17
C PRO A 617 28.06 -2.41 25.43
N THR A 618 29.25 -2.60 26.01
CA THR A 618 30.54 -2.35 25.38
C THR A 618 30.90 -3.46 24.40
N GLY A 619 30.33 -3.41 23.20
CA GLY A 619 30.77 -4.26 22.09
C GLY A 619 32.27 -4.08 21.77
N PRO A 620 32.91 -5.05 21.11
CA PRO A 620 34.33 -4.93 20.77
C PRO A 620 34.54 -3.73 19.82
N ASN A 621 35.48 -2.85 20.19
CA ASN A 621 35.95 -1.79 19.29
C ASN A 621 36.30 -2.40 17.92
N PRO A 622 35.98 -1.74 16.79
CA PRO A 622 36.20 -2.27 15.43
C PRO A 622 37.67 -2.46 15.01
N GLY A 623 38.61 -2.53 15.96
CA GLY A 623 40.04 -2.76 15.76
C GLY A 623 40.60 -4.08 16.33
N THR A 624 39.82 -4.89 17.06
CA THR A 624 40.40 -6.01 17.84
C THR A 624 39.78 -7.38 17.52
N LEU A 625 39.71 -7.74 16.23
CA LEU A 625 39.18 -9.04 15.79
C LEU A 625 40.32 -9.98 15.38
N LYS A 626 41.30 -10.21 16.28
CA LYS A 626 42.38 -11.17 16.02
C LYS A 626 42.63 -12.25 17.07
N ASN A 627 42.22 -12.12 18.32
CA ASN A 627 42.61 -13.11 19.35
C ASN A 627 41.45 -13.44 20.31
N LEU A 628 40.47 -14.23 19.86
CA LEU A 628 39.54 -14.95 20.73
C LEU A 628 39.21 -16.30 20.06
N ALA A 629 40.25 -17.09 19.87
CA ALA A 629 40.18 -18.49 19.49
C ALA A 629 41.20 -19.26 20.33
N LEU A 630 41.06 -19.22 21.65
CA LEU A 630 41.55 -20.23 22.60
C LEU A 630 41.14 -19.82 24.02
N ALA A 631 40.79 -20.82 24.84
CA ALA A 631 40.26 -20.77 26.22
C ALA A 631 38.73 -20.73 26.30
N SER A 632 38.04 -21.69 26.93
CA SER A 632 38.48 -22.86 27.70
C SER A 632 37.28 -23.78 27.96
N GLN A 633 37.56 -25.07 28.06
CA GLN A 633 36.67 -26.15 28.49
C GLN A 633 36.18 -25.98 29.95
N PRO A 634 35.12 -26.68 30.38
CA PRO A 634 34.61 -26.61 31.74
C PRO A 634 35.43 -27.50 32.69
N GLU A 635 35.86 -26.95 33.82
CA GLU A 635 36.35 -27.74 34.97
C GLU A 635 35.38 -27.57 36.16
N GLU A 636 35.11 -28.70 36.81
CA GLU A 636 34.30 -28.89 38.02
C GLU A 636 34.99 -28.41 39.30
N ASP A 637 34.15 -27.96 40.25
CA ASP A 637 34.27 -27.97 41.71
C ASP A 637 35.65 -27.92 42.41
N SER A 638 35.85 -26.87 43.22
CA SER A 638 36.11 -27.02 44.66
C SER A 638 36.10 -25.68 45.40
N ALA A 639 35.48 -25.70 46.58
CA ALA A 639 35.40 -24.62 47.55
C ALA A 639 36.77 -24.26 48.14
N LEU A 640 36.95 -23.01 48.60
CA LEU A 640 37.61 -22.66 49.86
C LEU A 640 37.50 -21.15 50.19
N GLU A 641 36.99 -20.94 51.41
CA GLU A 641 37.13 -19.88 52.42
C GLU A 641 37.64 -18.45 52.10
N GLU A 642 36.79 -17.51 52.54
CA GLU A 642 37.02 -16.27 53.29
C GLU A 642 38.45 -15.70 53.39
N ASP A 643 38.58 -14.41 53.06
CA ASP A 643 39.33 -13.50 53.92
C ASP A 643 38.79 -12.06 53.87
N HIS A 644 38.68 -11.48 55.06
CA HIS A 644 38.01 -10.22 55.38
C HIS A 644 38.94 -8.99 55.35
N LEU A 645 38.29 -7.81 55.30
CA LEU A 645 38.69 -6.46 55.79
C LEU A 645 39.49 -5.52 54.86
N PRO A 646 39.41 -4.18 55.06
CA PRO A 646 38.27 -3.39 55.54
C PRO A 646 38.02 -2.06 54.78
N LEU A 647 36.81 -1.53 55.00
CA LEU A 647 36.38 -0.16 54.70
C LEU A 647 37.28 0.90 55.33
N HIS A 648 37.69 1.89 54.54
CA HIS A 648 38.09 3.21 55.03
C HIS A 648 37.09 4.27 54.56
N VAL A 649 36.28 4.73 55.51
CA VAL A 649 35.59 6.03 55.47
C VAL A 649 36.58 7.08 55.95
N LEU A 650 36.64 8.26 55.30
CA LEU A 650 36.81 9.56 55.97
C LEU A 650 36.66 10.76 55.01
N LYS A 651 35.54 11.46 55.22
CA LYS A 651 35.31 12.91 55.37
C LYS A 651 35.54 13.92 54.22
N SER A 652 34.51 14.77 54.16
CA SER A 652 34.31 16.05 53.51
C SER A 652 35.41 17.10 53.69
N SER A 653 35.61 17.89 52.65
CA SER A 653 35.85 19.34 52.68
C SER A 653 35.04 19.97 51.56
#